data_AF-A0A1Y3NS57-F1
#
_entry.id   AF-A0A1Y3NS57-F1
#
_cell.length_a   1.000
_cell.length_b   1.000
_cell.length_c   1.000
_cell.angle_alpha   90.00
_cell.angle_beta   90.00
_cell.angle_gamma   90.00
#
_symmetry.space_group_name_H-M   'P 1'
#
loop_
_entity.id
_entity.type
_entity.pdbx_description
1 polymer ?
#
loop_
_entity_poly.entity_id
_entity_poly.type
_entity_poly.pdbx_seq_one_letter_code
_entity_poly.pdbx_strand_id
1 'polypeptide(L)'
;MVKFSFKNSIIKTLVFVSTSFALTNYVDALTYSYSANAINESDKNLVNPYIGWWHGATTIDLNDYPYYNCNYVNTFSEVKKQEPGLQYLGVRLAEFRDREISDYALTALQKRDDPSLQMILRFYYDGSNNYKVKSGTFDPLITKSNENKNKRSESTSESVSDVNSNPTFKQLDNGELHLTYEDYAYFKKEYNPNILEESSKPNVGDEKSEDIPKIEYRDSNGNFKVIELTNENDTLDDLDITKKDRQKLEHNEKYNDERYYDENNKLSLTEKEFEDYKKNAIFINDKVVNDSVNSTYEKRDVPEEFYKNADESMFIGTKPVAKELYLVDLDKDDDSVYKLCIRNFNQYDGDVYDKLQHKNVNTTDERINAPKGYEYNIYDTKEIEPPNLDIILTHIIQLSDIVNDYKDLIYIYQGAFVGTYGEMHNSNHLKIDELSTIIHALNELIDPSIFLSVRTPAYYRELEKTFKDNNSKYYNFNYSLFEKRMSIYNDGLFYSVDDCGTFNQYETKDTDGYTKLNRENEEKYLNNLCLKVPNGGEGLYYGKSIKDYKKENEVYRTFSKADEHARKIRLSYLDDKYQKELLDYWEGIGSSEVKKVYSNWNVNAKQAISRHLGYRYVITGSKLVKNGNTDQLRITIKNVGYSPSYQNFDVKLHFVERNGNDKILTNNNNSKTTEWVDEATVIYNFTNFKGKANNVYDVYLRVVDQKTNYPIKFGINIAEDSKYGYKVGTVTVK
;
A
#
# COMPACT_ATOMS: atom_id res chain seq x y z
N MET A 1 7.69 -99.77 28.29
CA MET A 1 7.68 -99.32 26.88
C MET A 1 7.30 -97.85 26.89
N VAL A 2 8.23 -96.91 27.07
CA VAL A 2 9.32 -96.43 26.18
C VAL A 2 8.80 -95.54 25.05
N LYS A 3 8.91 -94.25 25.36
CA LYS A 3 8.84 -93.06 24.50
C LYS A 3 10.03 -93.01 23.53
N PHE A 4 9.79 -92.49 22.33
CA PHE A 4 10.67 -91.61 21.54
C PHE A 4 9.74 -90.88 20.53
N SER A 5 9.97 -89.68 19.98
CA SER A 5 10.72 -88.46 20.32
C SER A 5 10.56 -87.57 19.07
N PHE A 6 9.53 -86.71 19.02
CA PHE A 6 9.37 -85.70 17.97
C PHE A 6 9.96 -84.37 18.47
N LYS A 7 11.28 -84.26 18.47
CA LYS A 7 12.01 -83.00 18.70
C LYS A 7 13.12 -82.93 17.67
N ASN A 8 12.84 -82.39 16.48
CA ASN A 8 13.86 -81.75 15.63
C ASN A 8 13.34 -80.97 14.41
N SER A 9 12.04 -80.98 14.09
CA SER A 9 11.53 -80.22 12.92
C SER A 9 10.99 -78.81 13.24
N ILE A 10 10.60 -78.53 14.49
CA ILE A 10 9.98 -77.25 14.85
C ILE A 10 11.04 -76.18 15.17
N ILE A 11 12.19 -76.57 15.72
CA ILE A 11 13.23 -75.60 16.12
C ILE A 11 13.97 -75.02 14.90
N LYS A 12 14.20 -75.80 13.82
CA LYS A 12 14.82 -75.24 12.60
C LYS A 12 13.88 -74.30 11.83
N THR A 13 12.57 -74.55 11.85
CA THR A 13 11.59 -73.68 11.20
C THR A 13 11.31 -72.44 12.04
N LEU A 14 11.26 -72.53 13.37
CA LEU A 14 11.11 -71.34 14.22
C LEU A 14 12.35 -70.46 14.23
N VAL A 15 13.56 -71.04 14.15
CA VAL A 15 14.80 -70.25 14.06
C VAL A 15 14.94 -69.60 12.69
N PHE A 16 14.53 -70.24 11.59
CA PHE A 16 14.52 -69.59 10.27
C PHE A 16 13.42 -68.52 10.16
N VAL A 17 12.25 -68.72 10.76
CA VAL A 17 11.18 -67.70 10.77
C VAL A 17 11.53 -66.56 11.73
N SER A 18 12.23 -66.81 12.85
CA SER A 18 12.68 -65.74 13.74
C SER A 18 13.93 -65.01 13.24
N THR A 19 14.86 -65.66 12.52
CA THR A 19 15.95 -64.94 11.84
C THR A 19 15.48 -64.27 10.55
N SER A 20 14.50 -64.81 9.82
CA SER A 20 13.88 -64.08 8.70
C SER A 20 13.00 -62.92 9.20
N PHE A 21 12.24 -63.04 10.29
CA PHE A 21 11.54 -61.88 10.89
C PHE A 21 12.46 -60.89 11.61
N ALA A 22 13.63 -61.33 12.09
CA ALA A 22 14.66 -60.44 12.63
C ALA A 22 15.53 -59.78 11.54
N LEU A 23 15.60 -60.35 10.32
CA LEU A 23 16.28 -59.74 9.18
C LEU A 23 15.36 -58.99 8.20
N THR A 24 14.03 -59.16 8.24
CA THR A 24 13.11 -58.36 7.40
C THR A 24 12.49 -57.16 8.11
N ASN A 25 12.88 -56.87 9.35
CA ASN A 25 12.52 -55.62 10.05
C ASN A 25 13.71 -54.67 10.26
N TYR A 26 14.88 -54.96 9.69
CA TYR A 26 15.83 -53.92 9.31
C TYR A 26 15.27 -53.20 8.08
N VAL A 27 14.16 -52.49 8.26
CA VAL A 27 13.97 -51.27 7.49
C VAL A 27 15.10 -50.39 8.00
N ASP A 28 16.08 -50.06 7.16
CA ASP A 28 17.12 -49.08 7.49
C ASP A 28 16.40 -47.82 7.99
N ALA A 29 16.33 -47.69 9.31
CA ALA A 29 15.66 -46.58 9.94
C ALA A 29 16.56 -45.38 9.69
N LEU A 30 16.16 -44.54 8.74
CA LEU A 30 16.91 -43.35 8.38
C LEU A 30 17.21 -42.55 9.64
N THR A 31 18.48 -42.22 9.81
CA THR A 31 18.95 -41.34 10.87
C THR A 31 19.23 -39.97 10.29
N TYR A 32 18.86 -38.94 11.02
CA TYR A 32 19.03 -37.57 10.59
C TYR A 32 20.04 -36.87 11.49
N SER A 33 20.97 -36.12 10.89
CA SER A 33 21.79 -35.15 11.61
C SER A 33 21.58 -33.77 11.02
N TYR A 34 21.50 -32.76 11.88
CA TYR A 34 21.23 -31.38 11.49
C TYR A 34 22.35 -30.43 11.90
N SER A 35 22.74 -29.54 11.00
CA SER A 35 23.63 -28.42 11.29
C SER A 35 22.90 -27.12 10.96
N ALA A 36 22.66 -26.31 12.00
CA ALA A 36 22.00 -25.02 11.89
C ALA A 36 22.92 -23.96 11.29
N ASN A 37 22.37 -23.06 10.47
CA ASN A 37 23.08 -21.86 10.06
C ASN A 37 23.14 -20.84 11.21
N ALA A 38 24.21 -20.05 11.26
CA ALA A 38 24.28 -18.88 12.13
C ALA A 38 23.38 -17.78 11.56
N ILE A 39 22.31 -17.43 12.28
CA ILE A 39 21.33 -16.41 11.88
C ILE A 39 21.36 -15.31 12.93
N ASN A 40 21.52 -14.08 12.48
CA ASN A 40 21.46 -12.89 13.32
C ASN A 40 20.36 -11.97 12.82
N GLU A 41 19.74 -11.23 13.74
CA GLU A 41 18.82 -10.16 13.41
C GLU A 41 19.51 -9.10 12.56
N SER A 42 18.81 -8.61 11.54
CA SER A 42 19.22 -7.48 10.72
C SER A 42 18.31 -6.30 11.05
N ASP A 43 18.89 -5.11 11.12
CA ASP A 43 18.16 -3.87 11.23
C ASP A 43 17.65 -3.35 9.88
N LYS A 44 17.93 -3.98 8.73
CA LYS A 44 17.55 -3.50 7.38
C LYS A 44 16.03 -3.30 7.22
N ASN A 45 15.65 -2.37 6.33
CA ASN A 45 14.25 -2.19 5.96
C ASN A 45 13.68 -3.46 5.31
N LEU A 46 12.41 -3.76 5.56
CA LEU A 46 11.69 -4.89 4.96
C LEU A 46 10.44 -4.34 4.27
N VAL A 47 10.25 -4.70 3.00
CA VAL A 47 9.03 -4.38 2.26
C VAL A 47 8.12 -5.60 2.36
N ASN A 48 7.12 -5.52 3.23
CA ASN A 48 6.16 -6.57 3.54
C ASN A 48 4.74 -5.99 3.46
N PRO A 49 3.75 -6.75 2.99
CA PRO A 49 2.37 -6.26 2.89
C PRO A 49 1.74 -6.11 4.29
N TYR A 50 0.70 -5.27 4.35
CA TYR A 50 -0.16 -5.04 5.53
C TYR A 50 0.50 -4.35 6.74
N ILE A 51 1.70 -3.78 6.57
CA ILE A 51 2.48 -3.17 7.66
C ILE A 51 3.23 -1.94 7.19
N GLY A 52 3.82 -1.22 8.15
CA GLY A 52 4.81 -0.21 7.87
C GLY A 52 4.23 1.19 7.77
N TRP A 53 4.96 2.06 7.08
CA TRP A 53 4.43 3.33 6.69
C TRP A 53 3.23 3.11 5.76
N TRP A 54 2.16 3.89 5.95
CA TRP A 54 1.22 4.09 4.86
C TRP A 54 1.57 5.37 4.13
N HIS A 55 1.47 5.30 2.82
CA HIS A 55 1.93 6.31 1.91
C HIS A 55 0.76 6.97 1.20
N GLY A 56 1.06 8.13 0.64
CA GLY A 56 0.23 8.68 -0.43
C GLY A 56 -1.18 8.99 0.02
N ALA A 57 -1.33 9.76 1.12
CA ALA A 57 -2.58 10.35 1.60
C ALA A 57 -3.29 11.16 0.50
N THR A 58 -3.93 10.45 -0.42
CA THR A 58 -4.45 11.02 -1.66
C THR A 58 -5.95 10.95 -1.61
N THR A 59 -6.59 12.02 -2.05
CA THR A 59 -8.04 12.12 -2.08
C THR A 59 -8.52 12.38 -3.49
N ILE A 60 -9.58 11.67 -3.87
CA ILE A 60 -10.35 11.99 -5.07
C ILE A 60 -11.71 12.55 -4.69
N ASP A 61 -12.23 13.44 -5.53
CA ASP A 61 -13.62 13.85 -5.47
C ASP A 61 -14.44 12.94 -6.36
N LEU A 62 -15.43 12.26 -5.78
CA LEU A 62 -16.43 11.55 -6.56
C LEU A 62 -17.43 12.57 -7.10
N ASN A 63 -17.63 12.57 -8.40
CA ASN A 63 -18.50 13.53 -9.09
C ASN A 63 -18.98 12.96 -10.44
N ASP A 64 -19.90 13.67 -11.07
CA ASP A 64 -20.49 13.31 -12.37
C ASP A 64 -19.60 13.71 -13.57
N TYR A 65 -18.33 14.03 -13.34
CA TYR A 65 -17.38 14.50 -14.35
C TYR A 65 -15.91 14.10 -14.02
N PRO A 66 -15.64 12.84 -13.63
CA PRO A 66 -14.36 12.42 -13.05
C PRO A 66 -13.17 12.73 -13.95
N TYR A 67 -13.32 12.57 -15.27
CA TYR A 67 -12.29 12.87 -16.26
C TYR A 67 -11.96 14.35 -16.38
N TYR A 68 -12.81 15.24 -15.89
CA TYR A 68 -12.58 16.67 -15.86
C TYR A 68 -12.16 17.16 -14.47
N ASN A 69 -12.17 16.32 -13.43
CA ASN A 69 -11.77 16.70 -12.08
C ASN A 69 -10.25 16.63 -11.92
N CYS A 70 -9.61 17.72 -11.46
CA CYS A 70 -8.16 17.78 -11.31
C CYS A 70 -7.63 16.76 -10.29
N ASN A 71 -8.30 16.59 -9.15
CA ASN A 71 -7.88 15.65 -8.11
C ASN A 71 -7.94 14.20 -8.60
N TYR A 72 -9.01 13.84 -9.32
CA TYR A 72 -9.14 12.53 -9.95
C TYR A 72 -8.02 12.30 -10.97
N VAL A 73 -7.84 13.24 -11.92
CA VAL A 73 -6.83 13.13 -12.99
C VAL A 73 -5.42 13.00 -12.42
N ASN A 74 -5.07 13.84 -11.43
CA ASN A 74 -3.77 13.83 -10.77
C ASN A 74 -3.57 12.55 -9.95
N THR A 75 -4.50 12.18 -9.08
CA THR A 75 -4.37 10.98 -8.23
C THR A 75 -4.10 9.72 -9.06
N PHE A 76 -4.86 9.53 -10.13
CA PHE A 76 -4.73 8.35 -10.97
C PHE A 76 -3.53 8.40 -11.92
N SER A 77 -2.89 9.57 -12.13
CA SER A 77 -1.55 9.61 -12.73
C SER A 77 -0.47 9.22 -11.72
N GLU A 78 -0.63 9.59 -10.45
CA GLU A 78 0.43 9.45 -9.44
C GLU A 78 0.50 8.10 -8.73
N VAL A 79 -0.60 7.33 -8.71
CA VAL A 79 -0.72 6.08 -7.94
C VAL A 79 0.43 5.08 -8.17
N LYS A 80 1.00 5.12 -9.36
CA LYS A 80 2.07 4.25 -9.85
C LYS A 80 3.47 4.57 -9.30
N LYS A 81 3.65 5.75 -8.72
CA LYS A 81 4.92 6.25 -8.16
C LYS A 81 4.97 6.09 -6.65
N GLN A 82 3.88 5.64 -6.05
CA GLN A 82 3.82 5.49 -4.61
C GLN A 82 4.71 4.32 -4.16
N GLU A 83 5.35 4.48 -3.00
CA GLU A 83 6.21 3.44 -2.46
C GLU A 83 5.39 2.15 -2.27
N PRO A 84 5.94 0.97 -2.61
CA PRO A 84 5.25 -0.29 -2.36
C PRO A 84 4.91 -0.45 -0.88
N GLY A 85 3.72 -0.96 -0.58
CA GLY A 85 3.24 -1.11 0.79
C GLY A 85 1.83 -0.57 0.95
N LEU A 86 1.53 -0.08 2.16
CA LEU A 86 0.21 0.38 2.51
C LEU A 86 -0.05 1.78 1.89
N GLN A 87 -1.15 1.95 1.18
CA GLN A 87 -1.56 3.22 0.56
C GLN A 87 -2.83 3.72 1.20
N TYR A 88 -3.10 5.02 1.12
CA TYR A 88 -4.37 5.59 1.54
C TYR A 88 -5.11 6.25 0.39
N LEU A 89 -6.41 5.96 0.28
CA LEU A 89 -7.32 6.62 -0.64
C LEU A 89 -8.51 7.20 0.13
N GLY A 90 -8.59 8.52 0.13
CA GLY A 90 -9.77 9.28 0.49
C GLY A 90 -10.71 9.45 -0.70
N VAL A 91 -12.01 9.30 -0.50
CA VAL A 91 -13.03 9.57 -1.51
C VAL A 91 -14.05 10.54 -0.94
N ARG A 92 -14.05 11.76 -1.47
CA ARG A 92 -15.00 12.81 -1.08
C ARG A 92 -16.30 12.71 -1.86
N LEU A 93 -17.40 12.80 -1.13
CA LEU A 93 -18.78 12.63 -1.60
C LEU A 93 -19.61 13.92 -1.47
N ALA A 94 -18.94 15.07 -1.34
CA ALA A 94 -19.59 16.38 -1.15
C ALA A 94 -20.69 16.67 -2.18
N GLU A 95 -20.48 16.24 -3.43
CA GLU A 95 -21.40 16.41 -4.57
C GLU A 95 -22.73 15.65 -4.44
N PHE A 96 -22.74 14.61 -3.61
CA PHE A 96 -23.87 13.71 -3.41
C PHE A 96 -24.44 13.85 -2.00
N ARG A 97 -24.08 14.90 -1.26
CA ARG A 97 -24.48 15.04 0.15
C ARG A 97 -25.99 14.98 0.41
N ASP A 98 -26.83 15.24 -0.58
CA ASP A 98 -28.28 15.34 -0.47
C ASP A 98 -29.03 14.46 -1.49
N ARG A 99 -28.32 13.57 -2.19
CA ARG A 99 -28.86 12.71 -3.26
C ARG A 99 -28.06 11.42 -3.39
N GLU A 100 -28.58 10.46 -4.12
CA GLU A 100 -27.84 9.25 -4.47
C GLU A 100 -26.60 9.55 -5.35
N ILE A 101 -25.56 8.73 -5.24
CA ILE A 101 -24.41 8.75 -6.16
C ILE A 101 -24.90 8.30 -7.53
N SER A 102 -24.50 8.98 -8.60
CA SER A 102 -24.90 8.58 -9.95
C SER A 102 -24.15 7.34 -10.43
N ASP A 103 -24.75 6.59 -11.35
CA ASP A 103 -24.11 5.46 -12.02
C ASP A 103 -22.80 5.85 -12.73
N TYR A 104 -22.74 7.08 -13.26
CA TYR A 104 -21.55 7.58 -13.95
C TYR A 104 -20.39 7.78 -12.97
N ALA A 105 -20.66 8.37 -11.82
CA ALA A 105 -19.67 8.57 -10.76
C ALA A 105 -19.19 7.22 -10.17
N LEU A 106 -20.12 6.28 -9.94
CA LEU A 106 -19.81 4.93 -9.46
C LEU A 106 -18.87 4.17 -10.41
N THR A 107 -19.10 4.26 -11.73
CA THR A 107 -18.27 3.60 -12.74
C THR A 107 -16.82 4.10 -12.71
N ALA A 108 -16.59 5.35 -12.29
CA ALA A 108 -15.26 5.96 -12.28
C ALA A 108 -14.29 5.38 -11.24
N LEU A 109 -14.80 4.67 -10.23
CA LEU A 109 -14.00 4.07 -9.15
C LEU A 109 -13.41 2.71 -9.50
N GLN A 110 -13.72 2.16 -10.68
CA GLN A 110 -13.32 0.81 -11.05
C GLN A 110 -11.90 0.76 -11.68
N LYS A 111 -10.80 0.57 -10.92
CA LYS A 111 -9.45 0.31 -11.47
C LYS A 111 -8.50 -0.59 -10.66
N ARG A 112 -7.84 -1.47 -11.42
CA ARG A 112 -6.57 -2.25 -11.32
C ARG A 112 -6.10 -2.87 -9.99
N ASP A 113 -5.76 -4.16 -10.08
CA ASP A 113 -5.06 -4.97 -9.09
C ASP A 113 -3.52 -4.80 -9.19
N ASP A 114 -2.88 -4.40 -8.10
CA ASP A 114 -1.46 -4.64 -7.84
C ASP A 114 -1.35 -5.44 -6.53
N PRO A 115 -0.90 -6.70 -6.56
CA PRO A 115 -0.84 -7.56 -5.39
C PRO A 115 0.21 -7.09 -4.35
N SER A 116 1.12 -6.19 -4.69
CA SER A 116 2.09 -5.62 -3.74
C SER A 116 1.58 -4.39 -2.98
N LEU A 117 0.48 -3.80 -3.46
CA LEU A 117 -0.17 -2.66 -2.82
C LEU A 117 -1.29 -3.16 -1.92
N GLN A 118 -1.47 -2.51 -0.78
CA GLN A 118 -2.63 -2.71 0.10
C GLN A 118 -3.21 -1.35 0.43
N MET A 119 -4.53 -1.21 0.47
CA MET A 119 -5.18 0.09 0.58
C MET A 119 -5.93 0.26 1.90
N ILE A 120 -5.77 1.44 2.50
CA ILE A 120 -6.65 2.04 3.48
C ILE A 120 -7.62 2.92 2.70
N LEU A 121 -8.91 2.60 2.72
CA LEU A 121 -9.95 3.34 2.01
C LEU A 121 -10.81 4.12 3.00
N ARG A 122 -11.08 5.39 2.73
CA ARG A 122 -11.99 6.21 3.53
C ARG A 122 -12.94 7.00 2.64
N PHE A 123 -14.24 6.95 2.92
CA PHE A 123 -15.22 7.86 2.33
C PHE A 123 -15.62 8.95 3.32
N TYR A 124 -15.87 10.16 2.83
CA TYR A 124 -16.30 11.31 3.64
C TYR A 124 -16.87 12.43 2.78
N TYR A 125 -17.38 13.51 3.38
CA TYR A 125 -18.11 14.56 2.67
C TYR A 125 -17.43 15.93 2.68
N ASP A 126 -16.56 16.20 3.66
CA ASP A 126 -15.96 17.51 3.83
C ASP A 126 -14.49 17.57 3.36
N GLY A 127 -13.84 18.72 3.54
CA GLY A 127 -12.55 19.04 2.94
C GLY A 127 -12.15 20.49 3.22
N SER A 128 -10.85 20.79 3.17
CA SER A 128 -10.29 22.11 3.49
C SER A 128 -10.81 23.22 2.56
N ASN A 129 -11.16 22.85 1.33
CA ASN A 129 -11.56 23.74 0.25
C ASN A 129 -13.07 23.72 -0.05
N ASN A 130 -13.91 23.41 0.94
CA ASN A 130 -15.37 23.36 0.78
C ASN A 130 -16.04 24.73 0.96
N TYR A 131 -15.64 25.68 0.12
CA TYR A 131 -16.22 27.02 0.11
C TYR A 131 -17.67 27.01 -0.36
N LYS A 132 -18.52 27.79 0.30
CA LYS A 132 -19.92 27.99 -0.10
C LYS A 132 -19.98 28.77 -1.40
N VAL A 133 -20.99 28.49 -2.23
CA VAL A 133 -21.18 29.18 -3.52
C VAL A 133 -22.12 30.40 -3.42
N LYS A 134 -21.89 31.42 -4.25
CA LYS A 134 -22.88 32.46 -4.50
C LYS A 134 -24.07 31.88 -5.27
N SER A 135 -25.28 32.34 -4.97
CA SER A 135 -26.49 31.85 -5.64
C SER A 135 -26.42 32.08 -7.15
N GLY A 136 -26.56 30.99 -7.92
CA GLY A 136 -26.53 31.04 -9.39
C GLY A 136 -25.13 31.14 -10.00
N THR A 137 -24.05 31.08 -9.22
CA THR A 137 -22.66 31.01 -9.71
C THR A 137 -21.89 29.89 -9.00
N PHE A 138 -20.61 29.72 -9.37
CA PHE A 138 -19.68 28.77 -8.74
C PHE A 138 -18.56 29.50 -7.97
N ASP A 139 -18.68 30.82 -7.88
CA ASP A 139 -17.73 31.65 -7.16
C ASP A 139 -17.89 31.46 -5.66
N PRO A 140 -16.80 31.58 -4.89
CA PRO A 140 -16.87 31.49 -3.45
C PRO A 140 -17.72 32.65 -2.89
N LEU A 141 -18.57 32.34 -1.92
CA LEU A 141 -19.39 33.29 -1.19
C LEU A 141 -18.52 34.06 -0.20
N ILE A 142 -18.54 35.38 -0.32
CA ILE A 142 -17.79 36.30 0.53
C ILE A 142 -18.78 37.16 1.32
N THR A 143 -18.60 37.26 2.64
CA THR A 143 -19.46 38.07 3.53
C THR A 143 -18.63 39.10 4.29
N LYS A 144 -19.25 40.21 4.72
CA LYS A 144 -18.56 41.22 5.54
C LYS A 144 -18.07 40.59 6.84
N SER A 145 -16.80 40.78 7.16
CA SER A 145 -16.25 40.35 8.43
C SER A 145 -16.85 41.20 9.56
N ASN A 146 -17.41 40.56 10.57
CA ASN A 146 -18.02 41.25 11.69
C ASN A 146 -16.92 41.79 12.63
N GLU A 147 -16.61 43.10 12.57
CA GLU A 147 -15.67 43.76 13.49
C GLU A 147 -16.07 43.70 14.99
N ASN A 148 -17.26 43.15 15.33
CA ASN A 148 -17.84 43.15 16.68
C ASN A 148 -18.05 41.76 17.34
N LYS A 149 -17.41 40.68 16.86
CA LYS A 149 -17.43 39.38 17.59
C LYS A 149 -16.42 39.36 18.76
N ASN A 150 -16.58 40.29 19.71
CA ASN A 150 -16.02 40.19 21.06
C ASN A 150 -17.17 40.19 22.08
N LYS A 151 -18.05 39.17 21.99
CA LYS A 151 -18.81 38.51 23.09
C LYS A 151 -20.00 37.70 22.54
N ARG A 152 -19.93 36.38 22.73
CA ARG A 152 -21.01 35.38 22.68
C ARG A 152 -21.79 35.24 21.34
N SER A 153 -21.24 34.43 20.45
CA SER A 153 -21.99 33.38 19.73
C SER A 153 -21.05 32.19 19.52
N GLU A 154 -21.35 31.03 20.12
CA GLU A 154 -20.70 29.76 19.79
C GLU A 154 -21.07 29.38 18.36
N SER A 155 -20.23 29.75 17.40
CA SER A 155 -20.28 29.32 16.01
C SER A 155 -18.83 29.32 15.51
N THR A 156 -18.24 28.15 15.39
CA THR A 156 -16.84 27.89 15.02
C THR A 156 -16.57 28.29 13.58
N SER A 157 -16.13 29.54 13.38
CA SER A 157 -15.49 30.02 12.16
C SER A 157 -13.98 30.10 12.41
N GLU A 158 -13.21 29.12 11.94
CA GLU A 158 -11.74 29.17 11.92
C GLU A 158 -11.26 29.49 10.50
N SER A 159 -11.08 30.78 10.19
CA SER A 159 -10.20 31.22 9.11
C SER A 159 -8.80 31.48 9.66
N VAL A 160 -7.82 31.02 8.90
CA VAL A 160 -6.40 30.91 9.20
C VAL A 160 -5.74 32.21 9.66
N SER A 161 -5.22 32.16 10.88
CA SER A 161 -3.90 32.66 11.23
C SER A 161 -3.37 31.74 12.33
N ASP A 162 -2.17 31.21 12.15
CA ASP A 162 -1.48 30.35 13.10
C ASP A 162 -1.60 30.79 14.55
N VAL A 163 -1.53 29.78 15.43
CA VAL A 163 -1.53 29.86 16.89
C VAL A 163 -2.93 30.14 17.47
N ASN A 164 -3.72 29.08 17.74
CA ASN A 164 -4.50 28.91 18.97
C ASN A 164 -5.84 28.12 18.86
N SER A 165 -5.80 26.82 18.68
CA SER A 165 -6.86 25.91 19.16
C SER A 165 -6.26 24.52 19.39
N ASN A 166 -6.93 23.70 20.20
CA ASN A 166 -6.54 22.31 20.45
C ASN A 166 -6.21 21.61 19.11
N PRO A 167 -5.28 20.65 19.08
CA PRO A 167 -4.91 19.92 17.87
C PRO A 167 -6.12 19.17 17.28
N THR A 168 -6.87 19.85 16.43
CA THR A 168 -7.81 19.20 15.55
C THR A 168 -7.07 18.92 14.26
N PHE A 169 -7.07 17.63 13.90
CA PHE A 169 -6.55 17.12 12.65
C PHE A 169 -6.91 18.05 11.48
N LYS A 170 -5.88 18.43 10.70
CA LYS A 170 -6.04 19.09 9.41
C LYS A 170 -5.25 18.27 8.41
N GLN A 171 -5.91 17.33 7.75
CA GLN A 171 -5.45 16.90 6.44
C GLN A 171 -5.47 18.13 5.53
N LEU A 172 -4.31 18.76 5.33
CA LEU A 172 -4.15 19.77 4.29
C LEU A 172 -4.02 19.02 2.98
N ASP A 173 -5.19 18.69 2.44
CA ASP A 173 -5.37 18.05 1.15
C ASP A 173 -5.49 19.15 0.08
N ASN A 174 -4.36 19.78 -0.25
CA ASN A 174 -4.32 20.76 -1.33
C ASN A 174 -4.13 20.13 -2.71
N GLY A 175 -4.06 18.79 -2.84
CA GLY A 175 -4.11 18.09 -4.12
C GLY A 175 -3.01 18.46 -5.12
N GLU A 176 -1.99 19.20 -4.70
CA GLU A 176 -0.93 19.74 -5.56
C GLU A 176 0.39 19.02 -5.27
N LEU A 177 0.83 18.23 -6.23
CA LEU A 177 2.14 17.56 -6.24
C LEU A 177 2.81 17.82 -7.59
N HIS A 178 4.13 17.99 -7.56
CA HIS A 178 4.97 18.21 -8.74
C HIS A 178 5.53 16.86 -9.24
N LEU A 179 5.27 16.55 -10.51
CA LEU A 179 5.78 15.36 -11.21
C LEU A 179 7.28 15.50 -11.50
N THR A 180 8.03 14.41 -11.39
CA THR A 180 9.47 14.31 -11.73
C THR A 180 9.69 13.61 -13.08
N TYR A 181 10.95 13.46 -13.50
CA TYR A 181 11.31 12.77 -14.76
C TYR A 181 11.22 11.23 -14.67
N GLU A 182 11.41 10.64 -13.47
CA GLU A 182 11.31 9.18 -13.27
C GLU A 182 9.87 8.66 -13.47
N ASP A 183 8.93 9.53 -13.19
CA ASP A 183 7.50 9.33 -13.32
C ASP A 183 7.06 9.02 -14.75
N TYR A 184 7.62 9.76 -15.70
CA TYR A 184 7.41 9.56 -17.14
C TYR A 184 8.04 8.25 -17.65
N ALA A 185 9.20 7.86 -17.10
CA ALA A 185 9.88 6.63 -17.46
C ALA A 185 9.13 5.36 -16.97
N TYR A 186 8.44 5.44 -15.82
CA TYR A 186 7.62 4.36 -15.28
C TYR A 186 6.36 4.11 -16.13
N PHE A 187 5.72 5.16 -16.65
CA PHE A 187 4.58 5.03 -17.58
C PHE A 187 4.91 4.25 -18.85
N LYS A 188 6.18 4.28 -19.26
CA LYS A 188 6.70 3.62 -20.46
C LYS A 188 7.05 2.14 -20.23
N LYS A 189 7.18 1.68 -18.97
CA LYS A 189 7.73 0.36 -18.61
C LYS A 189 6.69 -0.65 -18.06
N GLU A 190 5.65 -0.19 -17.35
CA GLU A 190 4.70 -1.04 -16.57
C GLU A 190 3.32 -1.28 -17.21
N TYR A 191 3.27 -1.36 -18.54
CA TYR A 191 2.02 -1.53 -19.28
C TYR A 191 2.12 -2.58 -20.41
N ASN A 192 2.94 -3.62 -20.28
CA ASN A 192 2.85 -4.80 -21.14
C ASN A 192 1.69 -5.74 -20.67
N PRO A 193 0.63 -5.96 -21.45
CA PRO A 193 -0.47 -6.88 -21.18
C PRO A 193 -0.21 -8.22 -21.87
N ASN A 194 -0.02 -9.29 -21.07
CA ASN A 194 -0.44 -10.67 -21.38
C ASN A 194 0.04 -11.63 -20.27
N ILE A 195 -0.67 -11.69 -19.13
CA ILE A 195 -0.38 -12.72 -18.11
C ILE A 195 -1.45 -13.81 -17.96
N LEU A 196 -2.66 -13.70 -18.52
CA LEU A 196 -3.64 -14.79 -18.38
C LEU A 196 -4.59 -14.93 -19.57
N GLU A 197 -4.07 -15.35 -20.72
CA GLU A 197 -4.80 -16.31 -21.56
C GLU A 197 -3.87 -17.46 -21.96
N GLU A 198 -3.55 -18.32 -20.99
CA GLU A 198 -3.42 -19.75 -21.26
C GLU A 198 -4.09 -20.56 -20.14
N SER A 199 -5.39 -20.79 -20.28
CA SER A 199 -6.04 -22.10 -20.14
C SER A 199 -7.55 -21.93 -20.34
N SER A 200 -8.27 -22.62 -21.22
CA SER A 200 -8.00 -23.80 -22.04
C SER A 200 -9.20 -23.99 -23.00
N LYS A 201 -9.00 -24.39 -24.28
CA LYS A 201 -9.30 -25.72 -24.90
C LYS A 201 -9.81 -25.50 -26.35
N PRO A 202 -9.97 -26.53 -27.22
CA PRO A 202 -9.14 -27.71 -27.52
C PRO A 202 -8.80 -27.88 -29.03
N ASN A 203 -7.78 -28.70 -29.34
CA ASN A 203 -7.45 -29.43 -30.59
C ASN A 203 -7.81 -28.85 -31.98
N VAL A 204 -6.80 -28.68 -32.86
CA VAL A 204 -6.41 -29.57 -33.99
C VAL A 204 -5.34 -28.87 -34.85
N GLY A 205 -4.18 -29.53 -35.08
CA GLY A 205 -3.48 -29.58 -36.37
C GLY A 205 -2.43 -28.52 -36.77
N ASP A 206 -1.22 -29.04 -36.98
CA ASP A 206 -0.19 -28.68 -37.99
C ASP A 206 0.91 -27.63 -37.71
N GLU A 207 2.16 -28.12 -37.85
CA GLU A 207 3.47 -27.43 -37.78
C GLU A 207 3.64 -26.32 -38.82
N LYS A 208 4.30 -25.20 -38.48
CA LYS A 208 5.00 -24.30 -39.43
C LYS A 208 6.10 -23.43 -38.80
N SER A 209 7.07 -23.08 -39.64
CA SER A 209 8.45 -22.58 -39.41
C SER A 209 8.61 -21.23 -38.70
N GLU A 210 9.69 -21.10 -37.91
CA GLU A 210 10.18 -19.83 -37.32
C GLU A 210 10.64 -18.82 -38.39
N ASP A 211 10.18 -17.56 -38.27
CA ASP A 211 10.49 -16.45 -39.18
C ASP A 211 11.88 -15.82 -38.89
N ILE A 212 12.68 -15.60 -39.94
CA ILE A 212 14.00 -14.95 -39.86
C ILE A 212 13.83 -13.42 -39.74
N PRO A 213 14.49 -12.74 -38.78
CA PRO A 213 14.32 -11.31 -38.56
C PRO A 213 14.85 -10.47 -39.73
N LYS A 214 14.03 -9.50 -40.16
CA LYS A 214 14.35 -8.57 -41.25
C LYS A 214 14.29 -7.13 -40.77
N ILE A 215 15.23 -6.30 -41.18
CA ILE A 215 15.32 -4.87 -40.87
C ILE A 215 15.05 -4.06 -42.12
N GLU A 216 14.07 -3.15 -42.08
CA GLU A 216 13.72 -2.31 -43.22
C GLU A 216 14.22 -0.86 -43.04
N TYR A 217 14.86 -0.28 -44.05
CA TYR A 217 15.38 1.10 -44.00
C TYR A 217 15.10 1.87 -45.30
N ARG A 218 15.14 3.21 -45.22
CA ARG A 218 15.12 4.06 -46.43
C ARG A 218 16.54 4.49 -46.78
N ASP A 219 16.95 4.20 -48.01
CA ASP A 219 18.25 4.61 -48.53
C ASP A 219 18.33 6.14 -48.73
N SER A 220 19.53 6.66 -49.00
CA SER A 220 19.77 8.10 -49.22
C SER A 220 19.11 8.70 -50.46
N ASN A 221 18.43 7.88 -51.27
CA ASN A 221 17.62 8.29 -52.41
C ASN A 221 16.11 8.17 -52.10
N GLY A 222 15.74 7.77 -50.87
CA GLY A 222 14.38 7.62 -50.40
C GLY A 222 13.73 6.27 -50.72
N ASN A 223 14.47 5.33 -51.33
CA ASN A 223 13.94 4.00 -51.68
C ASN A 223 13.94 3.08 -50.47
N PHE A 224 12.98 2.17 -50.44
CA PHE A 224 12.85 1.18 -49.38
C PHE A 224 13.77 -0.01 -49.60
N LYS A 225 14.44 -0.46 -48.53
CA LYS A 225 15.41 -1.57 -48.54
C LYS A 225 15.18 -2.47 -47.33
N VAL A 226 15.48 -3.75 -47.46
CA VAL A 226 15.30 -4.77 -46.42
C VAL A 226 16.59 -5.56 -46.26
N ILE A 227 17.02 -5.76 -45.01
CA ILE A 227 18.21 -6.51 -44.61
C ILE A 227 17.74 -7.74 -43.85
N GLU A 228 18.13 -8.92 -44.28
CA GLU A 228 17.87 -10.17 -43.55
C GLU A 228 19.05 -10.47 -42.64
N LEU A 229 18.79 -10.55 -41.33
CA LEU A 229 19.82 -10.82 -40.33
C LEU A 229 20.03 -12.33 -40.23
N THR A 230 21.08 -12.80 -40.90
CA THR A 230 21.55 -14.19 -40.82
C THR A 230 22.95 -14.19 -40.24
N ASN A 231 23.37 -15.32 -39.65
CA ASN A 231 24.75 -15.50 -39.15
C ASN A 231 25.82 -15.40 -40.27
N GLU A 232 25.43 -15.20 -41.53
CA GLU A 232 26.32 -14.98 -42.68
C GLU A 232 26.49 -13.47 -43.04
N ASN A 233 25.75 -12.54 -42.41
CA ASN A 233 25.74 -11.09 -42.71
C ASN A 233 26.14 -10.22 -41.50
N ASP A 234 27.28 -10.50 -40.86
CA ASP A 234 27.69 -9.87 -39.59
C ASP A 234 28.50 -8.56 -39.73
N THR A 235 28.76 -8.06 -40.95
CA THR A 235 29.52 -6.81 -41.14
C THR A 235 28.82 -5.78 -42.03
N LEU A 236 29.18 -4.50 -41.88
CA LEU A 236 28.70 -3.39 -42.73
C LEU A 236 29.01 -3.57 -44.22
N ASP A 237 30.02 -4.38 -44.54
CA ASP A 237 30.39 -4.73 -45.92
C ASP A 237 29.42 -5.70 -46.57
N ASP A 238 28.67 -6.46 -45.76
CA ASP A 238 27.69 -7.44 -46.20
C ASP A 238 26.31 -6.81 -46.52
N LEU A 239 26.14 -5.51 -46.21
CA LEU A 239 24.93 -4.76 -46.48
C LEU A 239 24.96 -4.17 -47.90
N ASP A 240 23.94 -4.47 -48.72
CA ASP A 240 23.72 -3.85 -50.05
C ASP A 240 23.18 -2.39 -49.91
N ILE A 241 24.00 -1.53 -49.30
CA ILE A 241 23.73 -0.11 -49.05
C ILE A 241 24.40 0.77 -50.12
N THR A 242 23.78 1.91 -50.45
CA THR A 242 24.35 2.80 -51.48
C THR A 242 25.68 3.40 -51.01
N LYS A 243 26.57 3.77 -51.95
CA LYS A 243 27.84 4.44 -51.62
C LYS A 243 27.66 5.70 -50.76
N LYS A 244 26.56 6.43 -50.95
CA LYS A 244 26.22 7.64 -50.19
C LYS A 244 25.76 7.33 -48.76
N ASP A 245 25.06 6.21 -48.58
CA ASP A 245 24.66 5.69 -47.28
C ASP A 245 25.87 5.19 -46.49
N ARG A 246 26.77 4.45 -47.14
CA ARG A 246 28.03 4.03 -46.54
C ARG A 246 28.85 5.22 -46.04
N GLN A 247 28.98 6.27 -46.86
CA GLN A 247 29.67 7.52 -46.47
C GLN A 247 29.01 8.24 -45.29
N LYS A 248 27.68 8.18 -45.20
CA LYS A 248 26.92 8.75 -44.07
C LYS A 248 27.19 8.00 -42.77
N LEU A 249 27.16 6.66 -42.81
CA LEU A 249 27.48 5.80 -41.67
C LEU A 249 28.92 6.01 -41.21
N GLU A 250 29.89 5.95 -42.13
CA GLU A 250 31.31 6.21 -41.86
C GLU A 250 31.52 7.62 -41.26
N HIS A 251 30.79 8.64 -41.74
CA HIS A 251 30.90 10.00 -41.21
C HIS A 251 30.37 10.12 -39.77
N ASN A 252 29.35 9.33 -39.42
CA ASN A 252 28.75 9.34 -38.08
C ASN A 252 29.53 8.50 -37.06
N GLU A 253 30.39 7.58 -37.47
CA GLU A 253 31.22 6.79 -36.54
C GLU A 253 32.06 7.64 -35.59
N LYS A 254 32.46 8.84 -36.01
CA LYS A 254 33.23 9.78 -35.15
C LYS A 254 32.48 10.17 -33.86
N TYR A 255 31.16 10.05 -33.84
CA TYR A 255 30.33 10.34 -32.66
C TYR A 255 30.21 9.16 -31.70
N ASN A 256 30.78 8.00 -32.04
CA ASN A 256 30.89 6.85 -31.15
C ASN A 256 32.10 6.96 -30.19
N ASP A 257 32.87 8.04 -30.27
CA ASP A 257 33.96 8.34 -29.35
C ASP A 257 33.39 8.77 -27.98
N GLU A 258 33.90 8.18 -26.89
CA GLU A 258 33.46 8.41 -25.51
C GLU A 258 33.39 9.90 -25.13
N ARG A 259 34.18 10.77 -25.76
CA ARG A 259 34.14 12.23 -25.53
C ARG A 259 32.79 12.88 -25.84
N TYR A 260 31.96 12.24 -26.66
CA TYR A 260 30.62 12.67 -27.03
C TYR A 260 29.56 12.09 -26.11
N TYR A 261 29.95 11.34 -25.08
CA TYR A 261 29.05 10.76 -24.09
C TYR A 261 29.26 11.44 -22.74
N ASP A 262 28.16 11.74 -22.06
CA ASP A 262 28.19 12.31 -20.72
C ASP A 262 28.50 11.25 -19.64
N GLU A 263 28.56 11.67 -18.38
CA GLU A 263 28.81 10.80 -17.22
C GLU A 263 27.76 9.67 -17.03
N ASN A 264 26.66 9.70 -17.79
CA ASN A 264 25.60 8.70 -17.81
C ASN A 264 25.62 7.86 -19.11
N ASN A 265 26.70 7.91 -19.90
CA ASN A 265 26.83 7.25 -21.22
C ASN A 265 25.75 7.68 -22.23
N LYS A 266 25.23 8.91 -22.14
CA LYS A 266 24.30 9.45 -23.15
C LYS A 266 25.03 10.33 -24.14
N LEU A 267 24.72 10.13 -25.43
CA LEU A 267 25.27 10.93 -26.51
C LEU A 267 24.85 12.40 -26.32
N SER A 268 25.81 13.26 -26.01
CA SER A 268 25.65 14.68 -25.74
C SER A 268 26.40 15.47 -26.80
N LEU A 269 25.64 16.04 -27.74
CA LEU A 269 26.16 16.79 -28.89
C LEU A 269 25.81 18.27 -28.74
N THR A 270 26.72 19.15 -29.13
CA THR A 270 26.36 20.57 -29.31
C THR A 270 25.34 20.69 -30.45
N GLU A 271 24.56 21.77 -30.48
CA GLU A 271 23.57 22.06 -31.54
C GLU A 271 24.12 21.81 -32.96
N LYS A 272 25.35 22.25 -33.21
CA LYS A 272 26.01 22.11 -34.51
C LYS A 272 26.43 20.67 -34.81
N GLU A 273 26.83 19.93 -33.80
CA GLU A 273 27.19 18.51 -33.91
C GLU A 273 25.96 17.63 -34.05
N PHE A 274 24.86 18.00 -33.39
CA PHE A 274 23.57 17.34 -33.52
C PHE A 274 23.02 17.47 -34.95
N GLU A 275 23.08 18.67 -35.54
CA GLU A 275 22.66 18.88 -36.93
C GLU A 275 23.57 18.15 -37.93
N ASP A 276 24.88 18.06 -37.68
CA ASP A 276 25.80 17.26 -38.50
C ASP A 276 25.50 15.76 -38.36
N TYR A 277 25.26 15.27 -37.15
CA TYR A 277 24.88 13.88 -36.87
C TYR A 277 23.57 13.51 -37.58
N LYS A 278 22.54 14.33 -37.44
CA LYS A 278 21.21 14.13 -38.05
C LYS A 278 21.27 14.12 -39.57
N LYS A 279 22.06 15.01 -40.17
CA LYS A 279 22.23 15.11 -41.62
C LYS A 279 22.89 13.84 -42.22
N ASN A 280 23.73 13.17 -41.44
CA ASN A 280 24.48 12.00 -41.86
C ASN A 280 23.96 10.69 -41.25
N ALA A 281 22.82 10.69 -40.55
CA ALA A 281 22.17 9.48 -40.07
C ALA A 281 21.41 8.77 -41.20
N ILE A 282 21.32 7.43 -41.11
CA ILE A 282 20.41 6.61 -41.90
C ILE A 282 19.25 6.21 -41.01
N PHE A 283 18.03 6.52 -41.45
CA PHE A 283 16.82 6.19 -40.71
C PHE A 283 16.31 4.82 -41.16
N ILE A 284 16.32 3.88 -40.22
CA ILE A 284 15.70 2.57 -40.38
C ILE A 284 14.20 2.78 -40.15
N ASN A 285 13.38 2.40 -41.14
CA ASN A 285 11.92 2.44 -41.00
C ASN A 285 11.49 1.10 -40.47
N ASP A 286 11.66 0.94 -39.18
CA ASP A 286 11.41 -0.34 -38.58
C ASP A 286 9.93 -0.47 -38.29
N LYS A 287 9.17 -0.95 -39.27
CA LYS A 287 7.78 -1.33 -39.06
C LYS A 287 7.70 -2.53 -38.11
N VAL A 288 8.74 -3.36 -38.02
CA VAL A 288 8.81 -4.48 -37.07
C VAL A 288 9.15 -4.02 -35.66
N VAL A 289 9.96 -2.97 -35.45
CA VAL A 289 10.19 -2.34 -34.13
C VAL A 289 9.07 -1.37 -33.77
N ASN A 290 8.49 -0.64 -34.71
CA ASN A 290 7.27 0.12 -34.44
C ASN A 290 6.09 -0.82 -34.15
N ASP A 291 5.96 -1.94 -34.84
CA ASP A 291 4.93 -2.93 -34.52
C ASP A 291 5.31 -3.68 -33.24
N SER A 292 6.57 -4.02 -32.95
CA SER A 292 6.96 -4.65 -31.67
C SER A 292 6.87 -3.70 -30.46
N VAL A 293 6.99 -2.38 -30.68
CA VAL A 293 6.77 -1.34 -29.66
C VAL A 293 5.28 -0.99 -29.54
N ASN A 294 4.50 -1.11 -30.61
CA ASN A 294 3.06 -0.83 -30.62
C ASN A 294 2.15 -2.07 -30.51
N SER A 295 2.67 -3.30 -30.54
CA SER A 295 1.88 -4.55 -30.54
C SER A 295 1.90 -5.33 -29.23
N THR A 296 2.47 -4.77 -28.16
CA THR A 296 2.31 -5.33 -26.80
C THR A 296 1.63 -4.36 -25.86
N TYR A 297 0.64 -3.61 -26.35
CA TYR A 297 -0.29 -2.86 -25.52
C TYR A 297 -1.67 -3.05 -26.15
N GLU A 298 -2.53 -3.87 -25.54
CA GLU A 298 -3.97 -3.68 -25.72
C GLU A 298 -4.24 -2.19 -25.53
N LYS A 299 -4.73 -1.53 -26.58
CA LYS A 299 -5.35 -0.22 -26.43
C LYS A 299 -6.42 -0.38 -25.36
N ARG A 300 -6.14 0.09 -24.14
CA ARG A 300 -7.24 0.49 -23.28
C ARG A 300 -7.83 1.71 -23.95
N ASP A 301 -9.12 1.64 -24.22
CA ASP A 301 -9.94 2.79 -24.50
C ASP A 301 -9.96 3.65 -23.23
N VAL A 302 -8.89 4.41 -22.99
CA VAL A 302 -9.03 5.64 -22.22
C VAL A 302 -10.01 6.46 -23.05
N PRO A 303 -11.22 6.75 -22.53
CA PRO A 303 -12.19 7.47 -23.32
C PRO A 303 -11.53 8.74 -23.86
N GLU A 304 -11.73 9.05 -25.13
CA GLU A 304 -11.21 10.27 -25.74
C GLU A 304 -11.51 11.51 -24.87
N GLU A 305 -12.61 11.43 -24.11
CA GLU A 305 -13.03 12.36 -23.06
C GLU A 305 -11.98 12.67 -21.99
N PHE A 306 -11.11 11.74 -21.63
CA PHE A 306 -10.03 11.96 -20.67
C PHE A 306 -9.06 13.05 -21.11
N TYR A 307 -8.86 13.23 -22.41
CA TYR A 307 -7.94 14.24 -22.94
C TYR A 307 -8.67 15.55 -23.29
N LYS A 308 -9.99 15.62 -23.10
CA LYS A 308 -10.76 16.83 -23.39
C LYS A 308 -10.61 17.83 -22.24
N ASN A 309 -10.43 19.09 -22.61
CA ASN A 309 -10.43 20.20 -21.66
C ASN A 309 -11.84 20.40 -21.07
N ALA A 310 -11.88 20.74 -19.78
CA ALA A 310 -13.10 21.18 -19.13
C ALA A 310 -13.53 22.56 -19.64
N ASP A 311 -14.83 22.82 -19.60
CA ASP A 311 -15.42 24.12 -19.90
C ASP A 311 -16.35 24.58 -18.77
N GLU A 312 -16.61 25.88 -18.67
CA GLU A 312 -17.49 26.45 -17.66
C GLU A 312 -18.93 25.89 -17.69
N SER A 313 -19.39 25.44 -18.86
CA SER A 313 -20.69 24.75 -18.97
C SER A 313 -20.76 23.45 -18.18
N MET A 314 -19.62 22.79 -17.90
CA MET A 314 -19.55 21.58 -17.09
C MET A 314 -19.80 21.84 -15.60
N PHE A 315 -19.79 23.12 -15.18
CA PHE A 315 -20.23 23.49 -13.84
C PHE A 315 -21.76 23.43 -13.66
N ILE A 316 -22.53 23.52 -14.75
CA ILE A 316 -23.98 23.69 -14.73
C ILE A 316 -24.65 22.45 -14.10
N GLY A 317 -25.00 22.56 -12.82
CA GLY A 317 -25.65 21.49 -12.05
C GLY A 317 -24.83 20.96 -10.88
N THR A 318 -23.54 21.28 -10.83
CA THR A 318 -22.67 20.84 -9.75
C THR A 318 -22.86 21.69 -8.49
N LYS A 319 -23.08 21.06 -7.34
CA LYS A 319 -23.34 21.72 -6.04
C LYS A 319 -22.80 20.81 -4.93
N PRO A 320 -22.47 21.31 -3.72
CA PRO A 320 -22.66 22.67 -3.19
C PRO A 320 -21.38 23.54 -3.11
N VAL A 321 -20.22 23.01 -3.52
CA VAL A 321 -18.90 23.62 -3.27
C VAL A 321 -18.46 24.53 -4.42
N ALA A 322 -17.79 25.64 -4.08
CA ALA A 322 -17.22 26.58 -5.05
C ALA A 322 -16.05 25.98 -5.82
N LYS A 323 -15.95 26.34 -7.09
CA LYS A 323 -15.06 25.69 -8.06
C LYS A 323 -14.42 26.69 -8.98
N GLU A 324 -13.33 26.24 -9.58
CA GLU A 324 -12.63 26.99 -10.61
C GLU A 324 -12.02 26.06 -11.65
N LEU A 325 -11.74 26.63 -12.81
CA LEU A 325 -10.90 25.99 -13.81
C LEU A 325 -9.44 26.16 -13.40
N TYR A 326 -8.70 25.07 -13.56
CA TYR A 326 -7.27 25.03 -13.27
C TYR A 326 -6.56 24.32 -14.40
N LEU A 327 -5.44 24.90 -14.84
CA LEU A 327 -4.60 24.29 -15.86
C LEU A 327 -3.60 23.38 -15.14
N VAL A 328 -3.82 22.07 -15.23
CA VAL A 328 -2.86 21.08 -14.74
C VAL A 328 -1.85 20.80 -15.86
N ASP A 329 -0.58 20.88 -15.50
CA ASP A 329 0.51 20.48 -16.38
C ASP A 329 0.65 18.95 -16.32
N LEU A 330 0.35 18.26 -17.42
CA LEU A 330 0.46 16.81 -17.51
C LEU A 330 1.88 16.36 -17.91
N ASP A 331 2.74 17.27 -18.39
CA ASP A 331 4.08 16.95 -18.92
C ASP A 331 5.02 18.16 -18.74
N LYS A 332 5.92 18.14 -17.76
CA LYS A 332 6.79 19.29 -17.42
C LYS A 332 8.11 19.34 -18.22
N ASP A 333 8.12 18.80 -19.43
CA ASP A 333 9.25 18.88 -20.38
C ASP A 333 8.95 19.88 -21.54
N ASP A 334 9.88 20.03 -22.50
CA ASP A 334 9.90 21.06 -23.56
C ASP A 334 8.62 21.13 -24.45
N ASP A 335 7.78 20.08 -24.43
CA ASP A 335 6.48 19.99 -25.13
C ASP A 335 5.31 19.86 -24.13
N SER A 336 5.21 20.81 -23.20
CA SER A 336 4.26 20.73 -22.08
C SER A 336 2.79 20.54 -22.50
N VAL A 337 2.20 19.43 -22.05
CA VAL A 337 0.81 19.07 -22.32
C VAL A 337 -0.06 19.55 -21.17
N TYR A 338 -0.73 20.68 -21.38
CA TYR A 338 -1.65 21.22 -20.39
C TYR A 338 -3.06 20.68 -20.57
N LYS A 339 -3.70 20.34 -19.45
CA LYS A 339 -5.13 20.02 -19.41
C LYS A 339 -5.86 21.00 -18.51
N LEU A 340 -6.92 21.58 -19.06
CA LEU A 340 -7.84 22.40 -18.29
C LEU A 340 -8.81 21.46 -17.57
N CYS A 341 -8.82 21.51 -16.24
CA CYS A 341 -9.66 20.67 -15.39
C CYS A 341 -10.39 21.52 -14.34
N ILE A 342 -11.32 20.89 -13.63
CA ILE A 342 -12.14 21.47 -12.56
C ILE A 342 -11.56 21.05 -11.21
N ARG A 343 -11.34 22.03 -10.34
CA ARG A 343 -11.02 21.78 -8.92
C ARG A 343 -11.92 22.61 -8.00
N ASN A 344 -11.93 22.25 -6.72
CA ASN A 344 -12.51 23.11 -5.69
C ASN A 344 -11.70 24.41 -5.59
N PHE A 345 -12.39 25.53 -5.35
CA PHE A 345 -11.74 26.83 -5.15
C PHE A 345 -10.73 26.75 -4.00
N ASN A 346 -9.50 27.21 -4.24
CA ASN A 346 -8.44 27.26 -3.25
C ASN A 346 -8.00 28.73 -3.05
N GLN A 347 -8.15 29.27 -1.83
CA GLN A 347 -7.72 30.64 -1.56
C GLN A 347 -6.20 30.80 -1.39
N TYR A 348 -5.50 29.69 -1.16
CA TYR A 348 -4.06 29.67 -0.90
C TYR A 348 -3.23 29.35 -2.15
N ASP A 349 -3.87 28.83 -3.19
CA ASP A 349 -3.26 28.76 -4.52
C ASP A 349 -3.74 29.94 -5.37
N GLY A 350 -2.78 30.82 -5.68
CA GLY A 350 -3.03 31.99 -6.50
C GLY A 350 -2.88 31.72 -8.00
N ASP A 351 -2.44 30.55 -8.42
CA ASP A 351 -2.35 30.21 -9.84
C ASP A 351 -3.74 29.85 -10.37
N VAL A 352 -4.33 30.79 -11.11
CA VAL A 352 -5.71 30.69 -11.60
C VAL A 352 -5.71 30.75 -13.11
N TYR A 353 -6.55 29.93 -13.74
CA TYR A 353 -6.68 29.97 -15.19
C TYR A 353 -7.29 31.31 -15.68
N ASP A 354 -6.50 32.11 -16.40
CA ASP A 354 -6.99 33.28 -17.13
C ASP A 354 -7.48 32.84 -18.52
N LYS A 355 -8.79 32.99 -18.73
CA LYS A 355 -9.46 32.63 -19.98
C LYS A 355 -9.04 33.46 -21.19
N LEU A 356 -8.65 34.72 -21.00
CA LEU A 356 -8.23 35.62 -22.07
C LEU A 356 -6.77 35.35 -22.47
N GLN A 357 -5.94 34.98 -21.49
CA GLN A 357 -4.51 34.70 -21.71
C GLN A 357 -4.21 33.22 -21.98
N HIS A 358 -5.20 32.33 -21.78
CA HIS A 358 -5.08 30.88 -21.92
C HIS A 358 -3.92 30.26 -21.12
N LYS A 359 -3.68 30.77 -19.91
CA LYS A 359 -2.62 30.30 -19.01
C LYS A 359 -2.98 30.58 -17.56
N ASN A 360 -2.27 29.95 -16.62
CA ASN A 360 -2.36 30.34 -15.22
C ASN A 360 -1.73 31.74 -15.02
N VAL A 361 -2.42 32.58 -14.25
CA VAL A 361 -1.92 33.88 -13.77
C VAL A 361 -1.86 33.83 -12.25
N ASN A 362 -0.78 34.36 -11.69
CA ASN A 362 -0.60 34.39 -10.25
C ASN A 362 -1.40 35.56 -9.65
N THR A 363 -2.33 35.25 -8.77
CA THR A 363 -3.25 36.16 -8.07
C THR A 363 -3.18 35.97 -6.54
N THR A 364 -2.09 35.38 -6.05
CA THR A 364 -1.94 34.94 -4.65
C THR A 364 -2.23 36.07 -3.66
N ASP A 365 -1.69 37.27 -3.91
CA ASP A 365 -1.85 38.43 -3.00
C ASP A 365 -3.30 38.95 -2.92
N GLU A 366 -4.08 38.81 -3.99
CA GLU A 366 -5.48 39.26 -4.07
C GLU A 366 -6.45 38.24 -3.49
N ARG A 367 -6.06 36.95 -3.45
CA ARG A 367 -6.90 35.83 -3.01
C ARG A 367 -6.70 35.43 -1.56
N ILE A 368 -5.44 35.37 -1.09
CA ILE A 368 -5.11 34.98 0.29
C ILE A 368 -5.84 35.86 1.29
N ASN A 369 -5.91 37.16 0.99
CA ASN A 369 -6.64 38.12 1.79
C ASN A 369 -7.94 38.43 1.06
N ALA A 370 -9.05 37.84 1.52
CA ALA A 370 -10.38 38.31 1.13
C ALA A 370 -10.42 39.86 1.20
N PRO A 371 -11.19 40.55 0.33
CA PRO A 371 -11.21 42.01 0.29
C PRO A 371 -11.34 42.60 1.69
N LYS A 372 -10.57 43.65 2.00
CA LYS A 372 -10.51 44.22 3.36
C LYS A 372 -11.91 44.41 3.95
N GLY A 373 -12.18 43.76 5.08
CA GLY A 373 -13.49 43.77 5.73
C GLY A 373 -14.44 42.65 5.28
N TYR A 374 -13.93 41.61 4.62
CA TYR A 374 -14.69 40.45 4.17
C TYR A 374 -13.96 39.13 4.48
N GLU A 375 -14.70 38.03 4.49
CA GLU A 375 -14.20 36.65 4.68
C GLU A 375 -14.89 35.68 3.71
N TYR A 376 -14.16 34.66 3.27
CA TYR A 376 -14.73 33.55 2.51
C TYR A 376 -15.54 32.64 3.42
N ASN A 377 -16.73 32.23 2.98
CA ASN A 377 -17.58 31.33 3.73
C ASN A 377 -17.21 29.90 3.38
N ILE A 378 -16.83 29.12 4.39
CA ILE A 378 -16.50 27.70 4.28
C ILE A 378 -17.62 26.91 4.96
N TYR A 379 -18.02 25.78 4.40
CA TYR A 379 -18.86 24.83 5.13
C TYR A 379 -18.07 24.24 6.29
N ASP A 380 -18.65 24.23 7.50
CA ASP A 380 -18.17 23.29 8.50
C ASP A 380 -18.65 21.85 8.18
N THR A 381 -18.04 20.85 8.82
CA THR A 381 -18.38 19.43 8.62
C THR A 381 -19.88 19.17 8.80
N LYS A 382 -20.50 19.73 9.84
CA LYS A 382 -21.92 19.53 10.16
C LYS A 382 -22.83 20.14 9.11
N GLU A 383 -22.39 21.22 8.47
CA GLU A 383 -23.12 21.89 7.41
C GLU A 383 -23.04 21.19 6.07
N ILE A 384 -21.98 20.42 5.77
CA ILE A 384 -21.79 19.73 4.46
C ILE A 384 -22.06 18.23 4.49
N GLU A 385 -21.96 17.58 5.63
CA GLU A 385 -22.43 16.20 5.78
C GLU A 385 -23.90 16.06 5.37
N PRO A 386 -24.33 14.85 4.96
CA PRO A 386 -25.72 14.62 4.64
C PRO A 386 -26.61 14.99 5.83
N PRO A 387 -27.67 15.79 5.63
CA PRO A 387 -28.53 16.20 6.73
C PRO A 387 -29.32 15.04 7.35
N ASN A 388 -29.44 13.92 6.62
CA ASN A 388 -30.19 12.74 7.03
C ASN A 388 -29.32 11.48 6.94
N LEU A 389 -29.42 10.62 7.96
CA LEU A 389 -28.73 9.34 8.01
C LEU A 389 -29.03 8.43 6.80
N ASP A 390 -30.25 8.47 6.26
CA ASP A 390 -30.68 7.63 5.14
C ASP A 390 -29.82 7.83 3.87
N ILE A 391 -29.33 9.06 3.63
CA ILE A 391 -28.44 9.34 2.51
C ILE A 391 -27.08 8.65 2.71
N ILE A 392 -26.54 8.71 3.94
CA ILE A 392 -25.29 8.01 4.28
C ILE A 392 -25.45 6.49 4.09
N LEU A 393 -26.57 5.93 4.55
CA LEU A 393 -26.86 4.50 4.36
C LEU A 393 -27.01 4.13 2.88
N THR A 394 -27.62 5.01 2.08
CA THR A 394 -27.75 4.81 0.63
C THR A 394 -26.38 4.80 -0.04
N HIS A 395 -25.48 5.72 0.32
CA HIS A 395 -24.11 5.71 -0.20
C HIS A 395 -23.33 4.45 0.18
N ILE A 396 -23.48 3.96 1.41
CA ILE A 396 -22.86 2.69 1.83
C ILE A 396 -23.34 1.55 0.94
N ILE A 397 -24.65 1.47 0.66
CA ILE A 397 -25.22 0.46 -0.25
C ILE A 397 -24.62 0.59 -1.65
N GLN A 398 -24.66 1.78 -2.24
CA GLN A 398 -24.17 2.02 -3.61
C GLN A 398 -22.68 1.74 -3.80
N LEU A 399 -21.86 2.02 -2.78
CA LEU A 399 -20.41 1.83 -2.85
C LEU A 399 -19.97 0.42 -2.44
N SER A 400 -20.79 -0.33 -1.71
CA SER A 400 -20.40 -1.64 -1.16
C SER A 400 -19.97 -2.64 -2.22
N ASP A 401 -20.74 -2.76 -3.32
CA ASP A 401 -20.40 -3.67 -4.42
C ASP A 401 -19.03 -3.32 -5.04
N ILE A 402 -18.77 -2.03 -5.27
CA ILE A 402 -17.49 -1.55 -5.81
C ILE A 402 -16.36 -1.88 -4.82
N VAL A 403 -16.53 -1.56 -3.54
CA VAL A 403 -15.52 -1.88 -2.51
C VAL A 403 -15.22 -3.37 -2.47
N ASN A 404 -16.24 -4.22 -2.61
CA ASN A 404 -16.10 -5.66 -2.57
C ASN A 404 -15.38 -6.24 -3.78
N ASP A 405 -15.53 -5.62 -4.96
CA ASP A 405 -14.73 -5.97 -6.15
C ASP A 405 -13.23 -5.76 -5.92
N TYR A 406 -12.86 -4.80 -5.06
CA TYR A 406 -11.47 -4.48 -4.68
C TYR A 406 -11.04 -5.06 -3.33
N LYS A 407 -11.76 -6.03 -2.77
CA LYS A 407 -11.39 -6.64 -1.48
C LYS A 407 -9.98 -7.24 -1.46
N ASP A 408 -9.45 -7.57 -2.64
CA ASP A 408 -8.12 -8.11 -2.74
C ASP A 408 -7.00 -7.06 -2.60
N LEU A 409 -7.34 -5.79 -2.84
CA LEU A 409 -6.48 -4.63 -2.64
C LEU A 409 -6.77 -3.91 -1.32
N ILE A 410 -8.03 -3.84 -0.91
CA ILE A 410 -8.45 -3.09 0.28
C ILE A 410 -8.15 -3.91 1.53
N TYR A 411 -7.23 -3.40 2.34
CA TYR A 411 -6.89 -3.99 3.63
C TYR A 411 -7.80 -3.46 4.74
N ILE A 412 -8.00 -2.13 4.79
CA ILE A 412 -8.77 -1.46 5.83
C ILE A 412 -9.74 -0.48 5.18
N TYR A 413 -11.01 -0.58 5.53
CA TYR A 413 -11.97 0.52 5.45
C TYR A 413 -11.84 1.36 6.73
N GLN A 414 -11.44 2.62 6.59
CA GLN A 414 -11.22 3.53 7.71
C GLN A 414 -12.37 4.51 7.89
N GLY A 415 -12.80 4.72 9.14
CA GLY A 415 -13.87 5.65 9.49
C GLY A 415 -15.27 5.10 9.23
N ALA A 416 -16.24 6.00 9.20
CA ALA A 416 -17.66 5.66 9.11
C ALA A 416 -18.45 6.64 8.23
N PHE A 417 -17.87 7.15 7.13
CA PHE A 417 -18.41 8.23 6.28
C PHE A 417 -18.52 9.61 6.96
N VAL A 418 -18.55 9.65 8.28
CA VAL A 418 -18.88 10.82 9.08
C VAL A 418 -17.71 11.29 9.94
N GLY A 419 -17.75 12.55 10.31
CA GLY A 419 -16.69 13.29 10.97
C GLY A 419 -15.92 14.16 9.99
N THR A 420 -15.23 15.16 10.54
CA THR A 420 -14.34 16.02 9.77
C THR A 420 -13.32 15.16 9.06
N TYR A 421 -13.19 15.27 7.74
CA TYR A 421 -12.39 14.43 6.84
C TYR A 421 -12.66 12.92 6.98
N GLY A 422 -13.85 12.53 7.45
CA GLY A 422 -14.21 11.15 7.76
C GLY A 422 -13.56 10.59 9.02
N GLU A 423 -12.93 11.44 9.83
CA GLU A 423 -12.14 11.06 11.01
C GLU A 423 -12.99 10.71 12.22
N MET A 424 -14.32 10.78 12.12
CA MET A 424 -15.25 10.55 13.23
C MET A 424 -15.10 11.56 14.38
N HIS A 425 -15.02 12.85 14.06
CA HIS A 425 -15.19 13.93 15.03
C HIS A 425 -15.94 15.12 14.46
N ASN A 426 -16.55 15.96 15.31
CA ASN A 426 -17.33 17.13 14.90
C ASN A 426 -18.48 16.86 13.91
N SER A 427 -19.11 15.69 13.96
CA SER A 427 -20.24 15.33 13.09
C SER A 427 -21.59 15.38 13.82
N ASN A 428 -22.68 15.47 13.05
CA ASN A 428 -24.05 15.32 13.58
C ASN A 428 -24.43 13.85 13.85
N HIS A 429 -23.67 12.89 13.31
CA HIS A 429 -24.05 11.47 13.21
C HIS A 429 -23.24 10.52 14.12
N LEU A 430 -22.46 11.08 15.06
CA LEU A 430 -21.59 10.28 15.94
C LEU A 430 -22.26 9.75 17.20
N LYS A 431 -23.50 10.15 17.48
CA LYS A 431 -24.26 9.55 18.59
C LYS A 431 -24.47 8.07 18.33
N ILE A 432 -24.44 7.27 19.41
CA ILE A 432 -24.44 5.81 19.33
C ILE A 432 -25.61 5.23 18.52
N ASP A 433 -26.81 5.84 18.57
CA ASP A 433 -27.98 5.37 17.83
C ASP A 433 -27.78 5.39 16.30
N GLU A 434 -27.10 6.40 15.79
CA GLU A 434 -26.82 6.58 14.36
C GLU A 434 -25.51 5.89 13.97
N LEU A 435 -24.44 6.08 14.76
CA LEU A 435 -23.15 5.43 14.50
C LEU A 435 -23.28 3.90 14.47
N SER A 436 -24.06 3.29 15.38
CA SER A 436 -24.30 1.84 15.34
C SER A 436 -25.08 1.41 14.11
N THR A 437 -25.94 2.26 13.53
CA THR A 437 -26.67 1.97 12.30
C THR A 437 -25.71 2.01 11.09
N ILE A 438 -24.81 2.99 11.04
CA ILE A 438 -23.77 3.10 10.01
C ILE A 438 -22.82 1.90 10.05
N ILE A 439 -22.30 1.57 11.24
CA ILE A 439 -21.37 0.45 11.43
C ILE A 439 -22.05 -0.89 11.15
N HIS A 440 -23.34 -1.03 11.47
CA HIS A 440 -24.12 -2.19 11.08
C HIS A 440 -24.14 -2.36 9.56
N ALA A 441 -24.50 -1.31 8.81
CA ALA A 441 -24.52 -1.35 7.35
C ALA A 441 -23.14 -1.73 6.76
N LEU A 442 -22.06 -1.10 7.25
CA LEU A 442 -20.69 -1.43 6.82
C LEU A 442 -20.31 -2.89 7.12
N ASN A 443 -20.65 -3.40 8.31
CA ASN A 443 -20.30 -4.77 8.71
C ASN A 443 -21.02 -5.83 7.87
N GLU A 444 -22.25 -5.56 7.43
CA GLU A 444 -23.05 -6.49 6.62
C GLU A 444 -22.75 -6.40 5.13
N LEU A 445 -22.47 -5.21 4.61
CA LEU A 445 -22.35 -4.98 3.16
C LEU A 445 -20.92 -5.07 2.63
N ILE A 446 -19.90 -4.76 3.44
CA ILE A 446 -18.49 -4.86 3.01
C ILE A 446 -17.97 -6.27 3.21
N ASP A 447 -17.17 -6.77 2.26
CA ASP A 447 -16.64 -8.14 2.26
C ASP A 447 -15.92 -8.46 3.58
N PRO A 448 -16.19 -9.61 4.23
CA PRO A 448 -15.57 -10.03 5.49
C PRO A 448 -14.05 -9.99 5.54
N SER A 449 -13.33 -10.04 4.41
CA SER A 449 -11.87 -9.98 4.36
C SER A 449 -11.28 -8.59 4.63
N ILE A 450 -12.09 -7.54 4.51
CA ILE A 450 -11.65 -6.14 4.71
C ILE A 450 -11.81 -5.78 6.19
N PHE A 451 -10.78 -5.26 6.84
CA PHE A 451 -10.93 -4.73 8.21
C PHE A 451 -11.74 -3.43 8.18
N LEU A 452 -12.63 -3.22 9.15
CA LEU A 452 -13.29 -1.92 9.38
C LEU A 452 -12.55 -1.21 10.51
N SER A 453 -12.58 0.12 10.61
CA SER A 453 -11.94 0.79 11.75
C SER A 453 -12.67 2.03 12.25
N VAL A 454 -12.65 2.23 13.57
CA VAL A 454 -13.20 3.41 14.25
C VAL A 454 -12.10 4.19 14.99
N ARG A 455 -12.29 5.51 15.12
CA ARG A 455 -11.26 6.44 15.64
C ARG A 455 -10.83 6.18 17.09
N THR A 456 -11.75 5.78 17.97
CA THR A 456 -11.44 5.70 19.40
C THR A 456 -11.83 4.35 19.99
N PRO A 457 -11.07 3.83 20.97
CA PRO A 457 -11.49 2.66 21.74
C PRO A 457 -12.85 2.83 22.43
N ALA A 458 -13.22 4.07 22.77
CA ALA A 458 -14.51 4.38 23.38
C ALA A 458 -15.66 4.13 22.40
N TYR A 459 -15.52 4.50 21.12
CA TYR A 459 -16.47 4.13 20.07
C TYR A 459 -16.58 2.61 19.94
N TYR A 460 -15.46 1.89 19.88
CA TYR A 460 -15.48 0.43 19.78
C TYR A 460 -16.26 -0.19 20.94
N ARG A 461 -15.93 0.16 22.21
CA ARG A 461 -16.56 -0.45 23.38
C ARG A 461 -18.07 -0.22 23.45
N GLU A 462 -18.54 0.99 23.15
CA GLU A 462 -19.97 1.27 23.17
C GLU A 462 -20.70 0.62 21.98
N LEU A 463 -20.07 0.50 20.80
CA LEU A 463 -20.60 -0.30 19.68
C LEU A 463 -20.70 -1.78 20.05
N GLU A 464 -19.63 -2.35 20.61
CA GLU A 464 -19.57 -3.74 21.07
C GLU A 464 -20.70 -4.03 22.06
N LYS A 465 -20.88 -3.17 23.05
CA LYS A 465 -21.97 -3.26 24.03
C LYS A 465 -23.34 -3.14 23.35
N THR A 466 -23.51 -2.16 22.46
CA THR A 466 -24.77 -1.93 21.73
C THR A 466 -25.18 -3.15 20.92
N PHE A 467 -24.24 -3.80 20.23
CA PHE A 467 -24.51 -4.99 19.42
C PHE A 467 -24.70 -6.26 20.26
N LYS A 468 -24.07 -6.38 21.43
CA LYS A 468 -24.33 -7.50 22.37
C LYS A 468 -25.68 -7.40 23.08
N ASP A 469 -26.09 -6.18 23.46
CA ASP A 469 -27.24 -5.95 24.34
C ASP A 469 -28.59 -5.86 23.59
N ASN A 470 -28.59 -5.40 22.32
CA ASN A 470 -29.83 -5.05 21.61
C ASN A 470 -30.41 -6.17 20.74
N ASN A 471 -31.29 -6.99 21.33
CA ASN A 471 -31.99 -8.08 20.65
C ASN A 471 -33.10 -7.68 19.65
N SER A 472 -33.54 -6.42 19.55
CA SER A 472 -34.67 -6.04 18.65
C SER A 472 -34.28 -5.22 17.41
N LYS A 473 -33.44 -4.18 17.55
CA LYS A 473 -33.02 -3.31 16.40
C LYS A 473 -31.96 -3.96 15.52
N TYR A 474 -31.09 -4.78 16.11
CA TYR A 474 -29.97 -5.45 15.44
C TYR A 474 -30.10 -6.97 15.55
N TYR A 475 -31.33 -7.48 15.51
CA TYR A 475 -31.60 -8.92 15.58
C TYR A 475 -30.83 -9.66 14.47
N ASN A 476 -30.07 -10.69 14.86
CA ASN A 476 -29.14 -11.44 14.00
C ASN A 476 -27.88 -10.70 13.51
N PHE A 477 -27.49 -9.58 14.11
CA PHE A 477 -26.20 -8.94 13.81
C PHE A 477 -25.05 -9.94 13.96
N ASN A 478 -24.17 -10.00 12.96
CA ASN A 478 -23.04 -10.91 12.98
C ASN A 478 -21.91 -10.39 13.88
N TYR A 479 -22.12 -10.50 15.20
CA TYR A 479 -21.16 -10.07 16.20
C TYR A 479 -19.79 -10.77 16.05
N SER A 480 -19.78 -12.05 15.65
CA SER A 480 -18.53 -12.78 15.44
C SER A 480 -17.70 -12.18 14.30
N LEU A 481 -18.34 -11.66 13.25
CA LEU A 481 -17.66 -10.95 12.18
C LEU A 481 -17.11 -9.62 12.67
N PHE A 482 -17.95 -8.81 13.35
CA PHE A 482 -17.54 -7.54 13.95
C PHE A 482 -16.28 -7.70 14.82
N GLU A 483 -16.27 -8.66 15.75
CA GLU A 483 -15.13 -8.90 16.66
C GLU A 483 -13.84 -9.29 15.91
N LYS A 484 -13.96 -9.91 14.73
CA LYS A 484 -12.80 -10.36 13.93
C LYS A 484 -12.22 -9.28 13.02
N ARG A 485 -13.00 -8.25 12.66
CA ARG A 485 -12.62 -7.27 11.63
C ARG A 485 -12.67 -5.81 12.07
N MET A 486 -13.38 -5.48 13.14
CA MET A 486 -13.47 -4.10 13.61
C MET A 486 -12.18 -3.72 14.34
N SER A 487 -11.52 -2.68 13.87
CA SER A 487 -10.17 -2.26 14.24
C SER A 487 -10.16 -0.80 14.68
N ILE A 488 -8.99 -0.25 15.02
CA ILE A 488 -8.86 1.12 15.52
C ILE A 488 -7.90 1.91 14.62
N TYR A 489 -8.14 3.21 14.46
CA TYR A 489 -7.13 4.14 13.99
C TYR A 489 -7.07 5.36 14.90
N ASN A 490 -5.90 5.95 15.12
CA ASN A 490 -5.69 7.13 15.96
C ASN A 490 -5.01 8.23 15.14
N ASP A 491 -5.71 9.33 14.92
CA ASP A 491 -5.32 10.55 14.19
C ASP A 491 -4.45 11.52 15.02
N GLY A 492 -4.04 11.11 16.22
CA GLY A 492 -3.32 11.97 17.15
C GLY A 492 -2.20 11.28 17.94
N LEU A 493 -1.61 10.21 17.40
CA LEU A 493 -0.59 9.42 18.10
C LEU A 493 0.59 10.29 18.55
N PHE A 494 1.09 9.99 19.74
CA PHE A 494 2.31 10.56 20.33
C PHE A 494 2.22 12.05 20.70
N TYR A 495 1.05 12.68 20.56
CA TYR A 495 0.89 14.10 20.81
C TYR A 495 0.97 14.46 22.30
N SER A 496 0.20 13.78 23.14
CA SER A 496 0.00 14.18 24.54
C SER A 496 -0.50 13.01 25.36
N VAL A 497 -0.81 13.23 26.65
CA VAL A 497 -1.39 12.18 27.50
C VAL A 497 -2.68 11.58 26.92
N ASP A 498 -3.46 12.35 26.17
CA ASP A 498 -4.77 12.00 25.64
C ASP A 498 -4.82 11.79 24.11
N ASP A 499 -3.70 11.93 23.40
CA ASP A 499 -3.61 11.80 21.92
C ASP A 499 -4.75 12.55 21.21
N CYS A 500 -4.82 13.86 21.42
CA CYS A 500 -5.84 14.73 20.79
C CYS A 500 -7.29 14.31 21.09
N GLY A 501 -7.51 13.71 22.25
CA GLY A 501 -8.82 13.25 22.69
C GLY A 501 -9.18 11.84 22.20
N THR A 502 -8.26 11.08 21.62
CA THR A 502 -8.47 9.63 21.40
C THR A 502 -8.62 8.91 22.74
N PHE A 503 -7.83 9.30 23.73
CA PHE A 503 -7.99 8.91 25.13
C PHE A 503 -8.47 10.10 25.96
N ASN A 504 -8.45 9.96 27.27
CA ASN A 504 -8.67 11.08 28.18
C ASN A 504 -7.61 11.08 29.28
N GLN A 505 -7.47 12.19 30.01
CA GLN A 505 -6.66 12.21 31.22
C GLN A 505 -7.37 11.46 32.37
N TYR A 506 -8.70 11.54 32.41
CA TYR A 506 -9.54 10.92 33.42
C TYR A 506 -10.74 10.21 32.78
N GLU A 507 -11.23 9.16 33.43
CA GLU A 507 -12.40 8.41 32.95
C GLU A 507 -13.65 9.29 33.00
N THR A 508 -14.05 9.83 31.84
CA THR A 508 -15.17 10.76 31.73
C THR A 508 -15.87 10.58 30.39
N LYS A 509 -17.11 11.05 30.33
CA LYS A 509 -17.87 11.07 29.08
C LYS A 509 -17.46 12.24 28.20
N ASP A 510 -17.33 11.99 26.91
CA ASP A 510 -17.16 13.05 25.92
C ASP A 510 -18.50 13.71 25.54
N THR A 511 -18.44 14.64 24.59
CA THR A 511 -19.61 15.40 24.11
C THR A 511 -20.66 14.53 23.43
N ASP A 512 -20.26 13.39 22.88
CA ASP A 512 -21.15 12.44 22.20
C ASP A 512 -21.66 11.34 23.14
N GLY A 513 -21.22 11.36 24.40
CA GLY A 513 -21.70 10.50 25.49
C GLY A 513 -20.87 9.24 25.74
N TYR A 514 -19.74 9.07 25.05
CA TYR A 514 -18.87 7.90 25.15
C TYR A 514 -17.92 8.02 26.34
N THR A 515 -17.73 6.91 27.07
CA THR A 515 -16.79 6.88 28.20
C THR A 515 -15.36 6.63 27.70
N LYS A 516 -14.55 7.69 27.69
CA LYS A 516 -13.11 7.62 27.38
C LYS A 516 -12.32 7.29 28.62
N LEU A 517 -11.42 6.31 28.54
CA LEU A 517 -10.58 5.93 29.67
C LEU A 517 -9.25 6.69 29.64
N ASN A 518 -8.51 6.58 30.74
CA ASN A 518 -7.14 7.09 30.76
C ASN A 518 -6.21 6.27 29.85
N ARG A 519 -5.09 6.86 29.42
CA ARG A 519 -4.11 6.21 28.54
C ARG A 519 -3.67 4.82 29.02
N GLU A 520 -3.41 4.62 30.31
CA GLU A 520 -2.95 3.32 30.80
C GLU A 520 -4.01 2.23 30.59
N ASN A 521 -5.28 2.55 30.87
CA ASN A 521 -6.39 1.63 30.68
C ASN A 521 -6.70 1.42 29.18
N GLU A 522 -6.59 2.47 28.36
CA GLU A 522 -6.75 2.34 26.91
C GLU A 522 -5.61 1.54 26.27
N GLU A 523 -4.36 1.73 26.69
CA GLU A 523 -3.21 0.92 26.24
C GLU A 523 -3.40 -0.56 26.59
N LYS A 524 -3.90 -0.88 27.79
CA LYS A 524 -4.21 -2.28 28.18
C LYS A 524 -5.34 -2.87 27.34
N TYR A 525 -6.36 -2.07 27.06
CA TYR A 525 -7.48 -2.50 26.22
C TYR A 525 -7.02 -2.77 24.78
N LEU A 526 -6.30 -1.82 24.17
CA LEU A 526 -5.71 -1.93 22.84
C LEU A 526 -4.70 -3.08 22.74
N ASN A 527 -3.89 -3.33 23.77
CA ASN A 527 -2.97 -4.46 23.79
C ASN A 527 -3.69 -5.80 23.59
N ASN A 528 -4.91 -5.95 24.09
CA ASN A 528 -5.69 -7.17 23.93
C ASN A 528 -6.49 -7.18 22.62
N LEU A 529 -7.13 -6.07 22.27
CA LEU A 529 -7.92 -5.95 21.05
C LEU A 529 -7.04 -6.16 19.81
N CYS A 530 -5.91 -5.46 19.75
CA CYS A 530 -5.05 -5.41 18.57
C CYS A 530 -4.14 -6.64 18.42
N LEU A 531 -4.40 -7.71 19.18
CA LEU A 531 -3.93 -9.06 18.85
C LEU A 531 -4.68 -9.66 17.65
N LYS A 532 -5.90 -9.20 17.41
CA LYS A 532 -6.82 -9.77 16.41
C LYS A 532 -7.05 -8.85 15.22
N VAL A 533 -6.91 -7.55 15.41
CA VAL A 533 -7.27 -6.52 14.45
C VAL A 533 -6.20 -5.42 14.39
N PRO A 534 -6.00 -4.75 13.24
CA PRO A 534 -4.96 -3.74 13.09
C PRO A 534 -5.19 -2.50 13.96
N ASN A 535 -4.11 -1.74 14.16
CA ASN A 535 -4.15 -0.42 14.78
C ASN A 535 -3.12 0.48 14.13
N GLY A 536 -3.47 1.70 13.79
CA GLY A 536 -2.57 2.62 13.12
C GLY A 536 -3.12 4.03 13.11
N GLY A 537 -2.67 4.85 12.17
CA GLY A 537 -3.12 6.22 12.01
C GLY A 537 -1.94 7.16 11.83
N GLU A 538 -1.89 8.23 12.60
CA GLU A 538 -1.06 9.39 12.32
C GLU A 538 -0.36 9.91 13.56
N GLY A 539 0.91 10.29 13.41
CA GLY A 539 1.72 10.85 14.48
C GLY A 539 1.71 12.37 14.46
N LEU A 540 1.69 12.99 15.65
CA LEU A 540 1.75 14.44 15.78
C LEU A 540 2.94 14.91 16.61
N TYR A 541 3.49 16.05 16.21
CA TYR A 541 4.50 16.78 16.95
C TYR A 541 3.87 17.69 18.00
N TYR A 542 4.09 17.37 19.28
CA TYR A 542 3.85 18.34 20.35
C TYR A 542 5.03 19.32 20.43
N GLY A 543 4.83 20.63 20.48
CA GLY A 543 5.90 21.63 20.59
C GLY A 543 5.47 22.93 21.26
N LYS A 544 6.44 23.81 21.55
CA LYS A 544 6.22 25.07 22.28
C LYS A 544 5.29 26.08 21.58
N SER A 545 5.03 25.90 20.29
CA SER A 545 4.11 26.73 19.50
C SER A 545 2.64 26.43 19.80
N ILE A 546 2.34 25.34 20.51
CA ILE A 546 0.98 24.91 20.81
C ILE A 546 0.33 25.80 21.89
N LYS A 547 -0.95 26.12 21.69
CA LYS A 547 -1.79 26.76 22.71
C LYS A 547 -1.91 25.88 23.93
N ASP A 548 -1.79 26.47 25.11
CA ASP A 548 -1.84 25.74 26.38
C ASP A 548 -0.74 24.66 26.49
N TYR A 549 0.42 24.94 25.90
CA TYR A 549 1.61 24.09 25.96
C TYR A 549 1.94 23.68 27.39
N LYS A 550 2.07 22.36 27.58
CA LYS A 550 2.47 21.72 28.83
C LYS A 550 3.73 20.92 28.59
N LYS A 551 4.83 21.29 29.26
CA LYS A 551 6.15 20.69 29.04
C LYS A 551 6.16 19.18 29.29
N GLU A 552 5.34 18.71 30.22
CA GLU A 552 5.17 17.29 30.52
C GLU A 552 4.68 16.46 29.32
N ASN A 553 3.98 17.07 28.35
CA ASN A 553 3.51 16.37 27.15
C ASN A 553 4.63 16.16 26.11
N GLU A 554 5.75 16.88 26.20
CA GLU A 554 6.87 16.67 25.28
C GLU A 554 7.45 15.25 25.32
N VAL A 555 7.22 14.52 26.42
CA VAL A 555 7.73 13.16 26.59
C VAL A 555 7.12 12.19 25.58
N TYR A 556 5.88 12.39 25.14
CA TYR A 556 5.13 11.42 24.32
C TYR A 556 5.71 11.28 22.91
N ARG A 557 6.26 12.37 22.34
CA ARG A 557 6.95 12.34 21.05
C ARG A 557 8.37 11.77 21.12
N THR A 558 8.95 11.57 22.30
CA THR A 558 10.34 11.07 22.40
C THR A 558 10.43 9.62 21.90
N PHE A 559 11.55 9.23 21.27
CA PHE A 559 11.73 7.87 20.73
C PHE A 559 11.38 6.77 21.75
N SER A 560 11.92 6.87 22.97
CA SER A 560 11.69 5.86 24.02
C SER A 560 10.20 5.71 24.35
N LYS A 561 9.46 6.84 24.48
CA LYS A 561 8.05 6.80 24.83
C LYS A 561 7.17 6.40 23.66
N ALA A 562 7.48 6.85 22.45
CA ALA A 562 6.79 6.45 21.23
C ALA A 562 6.95 4.95 20.98
N ASP A 563 8.16 4.40 21.14
CA ASP A 563 8.44 2.97 21.02
C ASP A 563 7.67 2.13 22.06
N GLU A 564 7.70 2.54 23.33
CA GLU A 564 6.94 1.88 24.40
C GLU A 564 5.44 1.90 24.10
N HIS A 565 4.92 3.06 23.68
CA HIS A 565 3.51 3.23 23.37
C HIS A 565 3.10 2.36 22.17
N ALA A 566 3.86 2.40 21.07
CA ALA A 566 3.61 1.61 19.87
C ALA A 566 3.57 0.10 20.15
N ARG A 567 4.46 -0.39 21.04
CA ARG A 567 4.44 -1.79 21.52
C ARG A 567 3.18 -2.13 22.31
N LYS A 568 2.75 -1.24 23.19
CA LYS A 568 1.55 -1.47 24.02
C LYS A 568 0.27 -1.51 23.19
N ILE A 569 0.12 -0.61 22.23
CA ILE A 569 -1.10 -0.54 21.40
C ILE A 569 -1.04 -1.44 20.16
N ARG A 570 0.05 -2.18 19.98
CA ARG A 570 0.32 -3.04 18.83
C ARG A 570 0.21 -2.31 17.50
N LEU A 571 0.94 -1.21 17.39
CA LEU A 571 0.89 -0.34 16.22
C LEU A 571 1.36 -1.07 14.96
N SER A 572 0.48 -1.16 13.97
CA SER A 572 0.69 -1.92 12.74
C SER A 572 1.13 -1.05 11.56
N TYR A 573 0.63 0.19 11.51
CA TYR A 573 0.97 1.17 10.48
C TYR A 573 0.96 2.61 11.01
N LEU A 574 1.64 3.52 10.32
CA LEU A 574 1.72 4.94 10.65
C LEU A 574 1.88 5.79 9.38
N ASP A 575 1.38 7.02 9.36
CA ASP A 575 1.52 7.94 8.21
C ASP A 575 2.98 8.43 8.03
N ASP A 576 3.45 8.50 6.78
CA ASP A 576 4.83 8.84 6.41
C ASP A 576 5.11 10.30 6.05
N LYS A 577 4.08 11.15 5.97
CA LYS A 577 4.13 12.54 5.50
C LYS A 577 3.52 13.53 6.48
N TYR A 578 2.56 13.09 7.28
CA TYR A 578 1.78 13.91 8.18
C TYR A 578 2.63 14.39 9.35
N GLN A 579 2.56 15.70 9.60
CA GLN A 579 3.44 16.45 10.50
C GLN A 579 4.91 16.08 10.39
N LYS A 580 5.51 16.54 9.29
CA LYS A 580 6.93 16.36 8.98
C LYS A 580 7.85 16.74 10.15
N GLU A 581 7.44 17.66 11.03
CA GLU A 581 8.16 18.03 12.25
C GLU A 581 8.41 16.84 13.20
N LEU A 582 7.45 15.92 13.35
CA LEU A 582 7.63 14.73 14.18
C LEU A 582 8.64 13.78 13.54
N LEU A 583 8.49 13.56 12.24
CA LEU A 583 9.35 12.66 11.48
C LEU A 583 10.79 13.18 11.43
N ASP A 584 10.98 14.48 11.18
CA ASP A 584 12.27 15.16 11.19
C ASP A 584 12.88 15.14 12.61
N TYR A 585 12.06 15.29 13.65
CA TYR A 585 12.49 15.15 15.04
C TYR A 585 13.05 13.74 15.32
N TRP A 586 12.36 12.68 14.90
CA TRP A 586 12.84 11.31 15.04
C TRP A 586 14.05 10.99 14.15
N GLU A 587 14.11 11.57 12.96
CA GLU A 587 15.26 11.42 12.07
C GLU A 587 16.53 12.03 12.66
N GLY A 588 16.40 13.15 13.38
CA GLY A 588 17.48 13.79 14.13
C GLY A 588 17.98 13.00 15.35
N ILE A 589 17.25 11.99 15.82
CA ILE A 589 17.67 11.13 16.93
C ILE A 589 18.53 9.98 16.40
N GLY A 590 19.85 10.10 16.55
CA GLY A 590 20.81 9.12 16.05
C GLY A 590 20.85 7.78 16.80
N SER A 591 21.64 6.86 16.24
CA SER A 591 21.75 5.46 16.69
C SER A 591 22.18 5.25 18.15
N SER A 592 22.82 6.23 18.80
CA SER A 592 23.21 6.11 20.20
C SER A 592 22.02 5.99 21.15
N GLU A 593 20.92 6.67 20.85
CA GLU A 593 19.67 6.55 21.62
C GLU A 593 18.94 5.25 21.29
N VAL A 594 18.90 4.88 20.01
CA VAL A 594 18.28 3.63 19.55
C VAL A 594 18.96 2.41 20.19
N LYS A 595 20.29 2.39 20.29
CA LYS A 595 21.07 1.29 20.89
C LYS A 595 20.81 1.07 22.39
N LYS A 596 20.20 2.04 23.09
CA LYS A 596 19.77 1.85 24.48
C LYS A 596 18.58 0.89 24.59
N VAL A 597 17.77 0.80 23.52
CA VAL A 597 16.61 -0.10 23.43
C VAL A 597 16.95 -1.32 22.56
N TYR A 598 17.60 -1.09 21.41
CA TYR A 598 17.96 -2.10 20.41
C TYR A 598 19.48 -2.13 20.19
N SER A 599 20.21 -2.84 21.04
CA SER A 599 21.68 -2.81 21.10
C SER A 599 22.41 -3.07 19.78
N ASN A 600 21.82 -3.88 18.90
CA ASN A 600 22.43 -4.29 17.62
C ASN A 600 21.98 -3.44 16.42
N TRP A 601 21.14 -2.42 16.63
CA TRP A 601 20.59 -1.60 15.55
C TRP A 601 21.40 -0.32 15.35
N ASN A 602 21.75 -0.01 14.10
CA ASN A 602 22.57 1.14 13.75
C ASN A 602 21.81 2.14 12.88
N VAL A 603 20.68 2.62 13.39
CA VAL A 603 19.73 3.50 12.68
C VAL A 603 19.26 4.67 13.53
N ASN A 604 18.63 5.67 12.90
CA ASN A 604 17.95 6.74 13.62
C ASN A 604 16.59 6.28 14.19
N ALA A 605 15.95 7.10 15.03
CA ALA A 605 14.68 6.74 15.67
C ALA A 605 13.53 6.55 14.67
N LYS A 606 13.46 7.37 13.61
CA LYS A 606 12.42 7.24 12.56
C LYS A 606 12.50 5.86 11.89
N GLN A 607 13.71 5.45 11.53
CA GLN A 607 13.98 4.13 10.96
C GLN A 607 13.73 3.00 11.97
N ALA A 608 14.07 3.19 13.25
CA ALA A 608 13.77 2.21 14.28
C ALA A 608 12.26 1.98 14.44
N ILE A 609 11.47 3.05 14.56
CA ILE A 609 10.00 2.97 14.65
C ILE A 609 9.42 2.34 13.39
N SER A 610 9.77 2.88 12.21
CA SER A 610 9.34 2.39 10.90
C SER A 610 9.48 0.88 10.75
N ARG A 611 10.67 0.35 11.04
CA ARG A 611 11.01 -1.05 10.78
C ARG A 611 10.38 -2.00 11.79
N HIS A 612 9.79 -1.48 12.86
CA HIS A 612 9.03 -2.23 13.85
C HIS A 612 7.51 -2.11 13.69
N LEU A 613 7.00 -1.21 12.84
CA LEU A 613 5.57 -1.14 12.52
C LEU A 613 5.09 -2.48 11.96
N GLY A 614 4.03 -3.03 12.56
CA GLY A 614 3.49 -4.32 12.13
C GLY A 614 4.28 -5.52 12.64
N TYR A 615 4.24 -6.62 11.86
CA TYR A 615 5.04 -7.81 12.12
C TYR A 615 6.47 -7.65 11.58
N ARG A 616 7.45 -8.15 12.34
CA ARG A 616 8.84 -8.29 11.87
C ARG A 616 9.40 -9.62 12.38
N TYR A 617 9.46 -10.61 11.50
CA TYR A 617 9.90 -11.95 11.87
C TYR A 617 11.42 -12.11 11.81
N VAL A 618 11.98 -12.78 12.82
CA VAL A 618 13.40 -13.12 12.95
C VAL A 618 13.50 -14.61 13.25
N ILE A 619 14.36 -15.33 12.54
CA ILE A 619 14.66 -16.72 12.86
C ILE A 619 15.73 -16.71 13.95
N THR A 620 15.39 -17.15 15.16
CA THR A 620 16.30 -17.13 16.32
C THR A 620 17.05 -18.45 16.51
N GLY A 621 16.58 -19.52 15.87
CA GLY A 621 17.27 -20.79 15.91
C GLY A 621 16.57 -21.89 15.13
N SER A 622 17.30 -22.96 14.88
CA SER A 622 16.75 -24.19 14.32
C SER A 622 17.48 -25.40 14.89
N LYS A 623 16.75 -26.49 15.15
CA LYS A 623 17.32 -27.70 15.74
C LYS A 623 16.53 -28.94 15.38
N LEU A 624 17.23 -30.07 15.34
CA LEU A 624 16.62 -31.39 15.30
C LEU A 624 16.36 -31.87 16.73
N VAL A 625 15.15 -32.38 16.99
CA VAL A 625 14.79 -32.99 18.27
C VAL A 625 14.11 -34.32 18.04
N LYS A 626 14.33 -35.27 18.96
CA LYS A 626 13.57 -36.51 18.98
C LYS A 626 12.19 -36.28 19.58
N ASN A 627 11.15 -36.77 18.92
CA ASN A 627 9.79 -36.86 19.46
C ASN A 627 9.27 -38.29 19.29
N GLY A 628 9.35 -39.08 20.37
CA GLY A 628 9.08 -40.52 20.31
C GLY A 628 10.03 -41.22 19.33
N ASN A 629 9.46 -41.93 18.34
CA ASN A 629 10.20 -42.63 17.30
C ASN A 629 10.43 -41.79 16.03
N THR A 630 10.10 -40.50 16.05
CA THR A 630 10.24 -39.60 14.89
C THR A 630 11.21 -38.46 15.21
N ASP A 631 12.09 -38.15 14.27
CA ASP A 631 12.89 -36.93 14.32
C ASP A 631 12.05 -35.73 13.84
N GLN A 632 12.19 -34.60 14.52
CA GLN A 632 11.49 -33.35 14.22
C GLN A 632 12.49 -32.21 14.00
N LEU A 633 12.38 -31.50 12.88
CA LEU A 633 13.03 -30.21 12.72
C LEU A 633 12.12 -29.15 13.36
N ARG A 634 12.69 -28.35 14.26
CA ARG A 634 12.04 -27.18 14.87
C ARG A 634 12.80 -25.92 14.49
N ILE A 635 12.08 -24.93 13.96
CA ILE A 635 12.61 -23.61 13.64
C ILE A 635 11.88 -22.60 14.50
N THR A 636 12.61 -21.84 15.32
CA THR A 636 12.05 -20.85 16.22
C THR A 636 12.04 -19.48 15.54
N ILE A 637 10.86 -18.88 15.48
CA ILE A 637 10.60 -17.56 14.92
C ILE A 637 10.22 -16.63 16.07
N LYS A 638 10.86 -15.46 16.13
CA LYS A 638 10.46 -14.37 17.01
C LYS A 638 9.84 -13.26 16.18
N ASN A 639 8.72 -12.72 16.61
CA ASN A 639 8.23 -11.45 16.09
C ASN A 639 8.79 -10.33 16.96
N VAL A 640 9.60 -9.46 16.37
CA VAL A 640 10.21 -8.32 17.07
C VAL A 640 9.45 -7.01 16.81
N GLY A 641 8.54 -7.01 15.83
CA GLY A 641 7.68 -5.89 15.48
C GLY A 641 6.68 -5.54 16.58
N TYR A 642 5.91 -4.48 16.37
CA TYR A 642 4.94 -3.96 17.32
C TYR A 642 3.63 -4.76 17.31
N SER A 643 3.24 -5.37 16.18
CA SER A 643 1.98 -6.11 16.04
C SER A 643 2.17 -7.52 15.45
N PRO A 644 1.20 -8.44 15.62
CA PRO A 644 1.17 -9.67 14.83
C PRO A 644 0.81 -9.38 13.37
N SER A 645 0.92 -10.41 12.52
CA SER A 645 0.20 -10.37 11.24
C SER A 645 -1.27 -10.61 11.49
N TYR A 646 -2.13 -9.88 10.78
CA TYR A 646 -3.57 -10.10 10.78
C TYR A 646 -4.03 -10.97 9.61
N GLN A 647 -3.11 -11.28 8.69
CA GLN A 647 -3.30 -12.21 7.59
C GLN A 647 -2.50 -13.50 7.85
N ASN A 648 -3.10 -14.64 7.52
CA ASN A 648 -2.40 -15.91 7.60
C ASN A 648 -1.59 -16.16 6.34
N PHE A 649 -0.32 -16.53 6.51
CA PHE A 649 0.60 -16.79 5.42
C PHE A 649 0.90 -18.27 5.27
N ASP A 650 1.22 -18.68 4.04
CA ASP A 650 1.69 -20.01 3.70
C ASP A 650 3.12 -20.21 4.20
N VAL A 651 3.31 -21.14 5.13
CA VAL A 651 4.65 -21.52 5.64
C VAL A 651 5.12 -22.79 4.92
N LYS A 652 6.19 -22.66 4.14
CA LYS A 652 6.76 -23.72 3.29
C LYS A 652 8.18 -24.07 3.74
N LEU A 653 8.49 -25.36 3.75
CA LEU A 653 9.84 -25.86 3.94
C LEU A 653 10.32 -26.56 2.67
N HIS A 654 11.49 -26.14 2.20
CA HIS A 654 12.16 -26.72 1.04
C HIS A 654 13.41 -27.46 1.49
N PHE A 655 13.53 -28.73 1.10
CA PHE A 655 14.75 -29.52 1.23
C PHE A 655 15.34 -29.69 -0.17
N VAL A 656 16.50 -29.07 -0.40
CA VAL A 656 17.17 -29.04 -1.71
C VAL A 656 18.45 -29.86 -1.61
N GLU A 657 18.54 -30.94 -2.39
CA GLU A 657 19.73 -31.78 -2.43
C GLU A 657 20.94 -30.99 -2.97
N ARG A 658 22.11 -31.13 -2.34
CA ARG A 658 23.32 -30.40 -2.77
C ARG A 658 23.98 -30.95 -4.04
N ASN A 659 23.92 -32.27 -4.24
CA ASN A 659 24.69 -32.98 -5.26
C ASN A 659 23.82 -33.67 -6.31
N GLY A 660 22.52 -33.34 -6.36
CA GLY A 660 21.57 -33.93 -7.28
C GLY A 660 20.42 -32.97 -7.57
N ASN A 661 19.38 -33.46 -8.23
CA ASN A 661 18.25 -32.65 -8.66
C ASN A 661 17.01 -32.81 -7.76
N ASP A 662 17.10 -33.65 -6.71
CA ASP A 662 15.94 -33.92 -5.86
C ASP A 662 15.56 -32.72 -4.99
N LYS A 663 14.25 -32.46 -4.95
CA LYS A 663 13.65 -31.41 -4.13
C LYS A 663 12.45 -31.98 -3.41
N ILE A 664 12.35 -31.69 -2.12
CA ILE A 664 11.16 -32.01 -1.33
C ILE A 664 10.56 -30.68 -0.90
N LEU A 665 9.38 -30.37 -1.43
CA LEU A 665 8.53 -29.29 -0.96
C LEU A 665 7.52 -29.87 0.02
N THR A 666 7.44 -29.27 1.20
CA THR A 666 6.39 -29.60 2.17
C THR A 666 5.75 -28.32 2.66
N ASN A 667 4.43 -28.24 2.52
CA ASN A 667 3.64 -27.19 3.16
C ASN A 667 3.47 -27.54 4.64
N ASN A 668 3.72 -26.57 5.51
CA ASN A 668 3.42 -26.71 6.93
C ASN A 668 2.05 -26.09 7.23
N ASN A 669 1.00 -26.80 6.82
CA ASN A 669 -0.39 -26.34 6.93
C ASN A 669 -0.87 -26.10 8.38
N ASN A 670 -0.06 -26.42 9.40
CA ASN A 670 -0.44 -26.30 10.80
C ASN A 670 0.10 -25.03 11.48
N SER A 671 0.92 -24.21 10.81
CA SER A 671 1.42 -22.97 11.39
C SER A 671 0.53 -21.80 11.00
N LYS A 672 -0.09 -21.14 12.00
CA LYS A 672 -0.86 -19.91 11.80
C LYS A 672 0.02 -18.70 12.10
N THR A 673 0.36 -17.92 11.08
CA THR A 673 1.26 -16.77 11.26
C THR A 673 0.62 -15.62 12.03
N THR A 674 -0.71 -15.59 12.12
CA THR A 674 -1.45 -14.67 13.01
C THR A 674 -1.22 -14.95 14.49
N GLU A 675 -0.77 -16.17 14.84
CA GLU A 675 -0.41 -16.55 16.22
C GLU A 675 1.09 -16.32 16.51
N TRP A 676 1.88 -15.81 15.55
CA TRP A 676 3.30 -15.48 15.74
C TRP A 676 3.45 -14.11 16.42
N VAL A 677 2.96 -14.01 17.65
CA VAL A 677 2.88 -12.75 18.40
C VAL A 677 4.22 -12.40 19.05
N ASP A 678 4.82 -13.33 19.80
CA ASP A 678 6.10 -13.13 20.49
C ASP A 678 7.13 -14.14 19.97
N GLU A 679 6.85 -15.44 20.17
CA GLU A 679 7.65 -16.54 19.67
C GLU A 679 6.73 -17.64 19.10
N ALA A 680 7.12 -18.21 17.98
CA ALA A 680 6.46 -19.34 17.35
C ALA A 680 7.49 -20.40 16.96
N THR A 681 7.04 -21.65 16.81
CA THR A 681 7.89 -22.75 16.33
C THR A 681 7.26 -23.40 15.11
N VAL A 682 7.97 -23.38 14.00
CA VAL A 682 7.65 -24.18 12.81
C VAL A 682 8.20 -25.58 13.01
N ILE A 683 7.32 -26.59 13.00
CA ILE A 683 7.67 -27.99 13.27
C ILE A 683 7.50 -28.82 12.00
N TYR A 684 8.51 -29.61 11.66
CA TYR A 684 8.45 -30.58 10.57
C TYR A 684 8.82 -31.98 11.05
N ASN A 685 7.97 -32.96 10.73
CA ASN A 685 8.22 -34.37 11.00
C ASN A 685 8.85 -35.01 9.75
N PHE A 686 9.98 -35.70 9.89
CA PHE A 686 10.66 -36.34 8.75
C PHE A 686 9.90 -37.58 8.28
N THR A 687 8.90 -37.40 7.41
CA THR A 687 8.08 -38.49 6.84
C THR A 687 8.42 -38.83 5.38
N ASN A 688 9.03 -37.91 4.64
CA ASN A 688 9.13 -37.97 3.17
C ASN A 688 10.55 -38.29 2.64
N PHE A 689 11.40 -38.95 3.44
CA PHE A 689 12.81 -39.21 3.09
C PHE A 689 13.14 -40.65 2.70
N LYS A 690 12.12 -41.51 2.57
CA LYS A 690 12.33 -42.92 2.19
C LYS A 690 13.06 -43.03 0.84
N GLY A 691 14.15 -43.79 0.80
CA GLY A 691 14.97 -43.99 -0.40
C GLY A 691 15.98 -42.87 -0.69
N LYS A 692 16.14 -41.89 0.22
CA LYS A 692 17.06 -40.74 0.07
C LYS A 692 18.27 -40.80 1.02
N ALA A 693 18.67 -42.02 1.41
CA ALA A 693 19.82 -42.23 2.29
C ALA A 693 21.13 -41.77 1.62
N ASN A 694 22.10 -41.33 2.43
CA ASN A 694 23.41 -40.81 2.03
C ASN A 694 23.40 -39.46 1.29
N ASN A 695 22.28 -38.73 1.32
CA ASN A 695 22.16 -37.40 0.72
C ASN A 695 22.23 -36.28 1.76
N VAL A 696 22.66 -35.11 1.31
CA VAL A 696 22.71 -33.87 2.09
C VAL A 696 21.74 -32.87 1.48
N TYR A 697 20.84 -32.36 2.30
CA TYR A 697 19.82 -31.39 1.92
C TYR A 697 20.06 -30.05 2.62
N ASP A 698 20.09 -28.97 1.85
CA ASP A 698 19.92 -27.63 2.39
C ASP A 698 18.44 -27.40 2.72
N VAL A 699 18.18 -26.86 3.90
CA VAL A 699 16.82 -26.61 4.39
C VAL A 699 16.52 -25.12 4.32
N TYR A 700 15.41 -24.77 3.69
CA TYR A 700 14.95 -23.40 3.57
C TYR A 700 13.55 -23.24 4.13
N LEU A 701 13.32 -22.09 4.79
CA LEU A 701 12.01 -21.61 5.21
C LEU A 701 11.55 -20.51 4.25
N ARG A 702 10.37 -20.68 3.66
CA ARG A 702 9.71 -19.66 2.85
C ARG A 702 8.33 -19.37 3.42
N VAL A 703 8.01 -18.11 3.62
CA VAL A 703 6.67 -17.67 4.02
C VAL A 703 6.10 -16.81 2.91
N VAL A 704 4.85 -17.06 2.51
CA VAL A 704 4.24 -16.41 1.34
C VAL A 704 2.82 -15.96 1.67
N ASP A 705 2.45 -14.75 1.29
CA ASP A 705 1.05 -14.34 1.34
C ASP A 705 0.25 -15.11 0.28
N GLN A 706 -0.79 -15.84 0.72
CA GLN A 706 -1.62 -16.64 -0.18
C GLN A 706 -2.36 -15.80 -1.21
N LYS A 707 -2.76 -14.58 -0.80
CA LYS A 707 -3.59 -13.67 -1.59
C LYS A 707 -2.82 -13.10 -2.79
N THR A 708 -1.58 -12.68 -2.53
CA THR A 708 -0.76 -11.91 -3.45
C THR A 708 0.39 -12.73 -4.04
N ASN A 709 0.62 -13.94 -3.51
CA ASN A 709 1.80 -14.78 -3.75
C ASN A 709 3.14 -14.06 -3.39
N TYR A 710 3.07 -13.00 -2.58
CA TYR A 710 4.24 -12.21 -2.21
C TYR A 710 5.07 -12.90 -1.11
N PRO A 711 6.40 -13.04 -1.27
CA PRO A 711 7.26 -13.64 -0.24
C PRO A 711 7.46 -12.69 0.95
N ILE A 712 7.08 -13.17 2.14
CA ILE A 712 7.25 -12.44 3.41
C ILE A 712 8.72 -12.43 3.82
N LYS A 713 9.28 -11.22 3.95
CA LYS A 713 10.68 -10.97 4.28
C LYS A 713 10.93 -11.06 5.78
N PHE A 714 12.08 -11.61 6.14
CA PHE A 714 12.54 -11.75 7.52
C PHE A 714 13.66 -10.74 7.83
N GLY A 715 13.66 -10.21 9.04
CA GLY A 715 14.67 -9.27 9.55
C GLY A 715 15.94 -9.99 9.97
N ILE A 716 16.57 -10.74 9.06
CA ILE A 716 17.78 -11.54 9.33
C ILE A 716 18.90 -11.21 8.34
N ASN A 717 20.14 -11.53 8.72
CA ASN A 717 21.33 -11.28 7.92
C ASN A 717 21.51 -12.23 6.73
N ILE A 718 20.73 -13.31 6.65
CA ILE A 718 20.79 -14.29 5.57
C ILE A 718 20.01 -13.76 4.36
N ALA A 719 20.66 -13.76 3.18
CA ALA A 719 20.01 -13.43 1.93
C ALA A 719 18.94 -14.48 1.58
N GLU A 720 17.80 -13.99 1.10
CA GLU A 720 16.71 -14.84 0.64
C GLU A 720 17.05 -15.45 -0.72
N ASP A 721 16.81 -16.75 -0.87
CA ASP A 721 16.73 -17.39 -2.17
C ASP A 721 15.33 -17.16 -2.75
N SER A 722 15.24 -16.55 -3.94
CA SER A 722 13.96 -16.20 -4.57
C SER A 722 13.02 -17.39 -4.81
N LYS A 723 13.57 -18.61 -4.87
CA LYS A 723 12.82 -19.84 -5.08
C LYS A 723 12.55 -20.59 -3.79
N TYR A 724 13.50 -20.64 -2.86
CA TYR A 724 13.42 -21.52 -1.70
C TYR A 724 13.24 -20.78 -0.37
N GLY A 725 13.47 -19.47 -0.31
CA GLY A 725 13.40 -18.66 0.91
C GLY A 725 14.72 -18.60 1.67
N TYR A 726 14.66 -18.57 3.01
CA TYR A 726 15.83 -18.40 3.86
C TYR A 726 16.44 -19.73 4.27
N LYS A 727 17.74 -19.92 3.99
CA LYS A 727 18.47 -21.14 4.37
C LYS A 727 18.68 -21.21 5.89
N VAL A 728 17.98 -22.13 6.55
CA VAL A 728 18.01 -22.27 8.02
C VAL A 728 19.08 -23.26 8.51
N GLY A 729 19.52 -24.17 7.65
CA GLY A 729 20.55 -25.16 7.99
C GLY A 729 20.62 -26.29 6.97
N THR A 730 21.18 -27.42 7.40
CA THR A 730 21.43 -28.60 6.57
C THR A 730 21.05 -29.88 7.30
N VAL A 731 20.44 -30.80 6.57
CA VAL A 731 20.14 -32.16 7.04
C VAL A 731 20.98 -33.16 6.26
N THR A 732 21.66 -34.04 6.97
CA THR A 732 22.25 -35.26 6.40
C THR A 732 21.37 -36.43 6.74
N VAL A 733 20.98 -37.20 5.73
CA VAL A 733 20.16 -38.41 5.86
C VAL A 733 21.10 -39.62 5.75
N LYS A 734 21.14 -40.48 6.77
CA LYS A 734 22.01 -41.66 6.82
C LYS A 734 21.21 -42.93 7.01
#